data_AF-G0ZMX9-F1
#
_entry.id   AF-G0ZMX9-F1
#
_cell.length_a   1.000
_cell.length_b   1.000
_cell.length_c   1.000
_cell.angle_alpha   90.00
_cell.angle_beta   90.00
_cell.angle_gamma   90.00
#
_symmetry.space_group_name_H-M   'P 1'
#
loop_
_entity.id
_entity.type
_entity.pdbx_description
1 polymer ?
#
loop_
_entity_poly.entity_id
_entity_poly.type
_entity_poly.pdbx_seq_one_letter_code
_entity_poly.pdbx_strand_id
1 'polypeptide(L)'
;RVRSFEKTTDETQQEKKDSLEGKPSLEQSPAVLDKSGGPKPVLTQPALKGHHKFSKKSHDSGKARDKAVHQANLRHFCRICGNSFKTDKHDRRYPVHGPVDAKTQILLRKKEKRVTSWPDLIARVFRIDVKADVDSIHPTQFCQNCWGIMHRKFSSAPREVYFPRNATMEWHPHTPSCDICHTARRGLKRKSHQPNLQLSKKLKTVLDRARQARQRKRRAQARISSKEVMKKITNCNQIHLSTKLLAVDFPAHFVKSISCQICEHILADPVETSCKHVFCRICILRCLKVMGSYCPSCRYPCFPTDLESPVKSFLSILNSLVVKCPAEECNEEISLEKYNHHVSSHKESKETFVHINKGGRPRQHLLSLTRRAQKHRLRELKMQVKAFADKEEGGDVKSVCLTLFLLALRARNEHRQADELEAIMQGRGSDLPPAVCLAIRVNTFLSCSQYHKMYRTVKAITGRQIFQPLHALRNAEKILLPGYHPFEWQPPLKNVSSNTDVGIIDGLSGLSSSVDDYPVDTIAKRFRYDAALVSALMDMEEDILEGMRSQDLDDYLNGPFTVVVKESCDGMGDVSEKHGSGPAVPEKAVRFSFTIMKISIAHGAQNVKVFEEAKPNSELCCKPLCLMLADESDHETLTAILSPLIAEREAMKSSELMLEMGGILRTFKFIFRGTGYDEKLVREVEGLEASGSVYICTLCDATRLEASQNLV
;
A
#
# COMPACT_ATOMS: atom_id res chain seq x y z
N ARG A 1 -12.38 31.50 -37.56
CA ARG A 1 -13.37 32.60 -37.43
C ARG A 1 -14.70 32.06 -37.96
N VAL A 2 -15.80 32.13 -37.20
CA VAL A 2 -17.22 32.15 -37.69
C VAL A 2 -17.68 30.90 -38.51
N ARG A 3 -18.75 30.17 -38.18
CA ARG A 3 -19.78 30.28 -37.12
C ARG A 3 -20.34 28.88 -36.79
N SER A 4 -20.54 28.62 -35.51
CA SER A 4 -21.46 27.60 -34.99
C SER A 4 -22.90 28.14 -34.94
N PHE A 5 -23.92 27.29 -34.98
CA PHE A 5 -25.14 27.49 -34.19
C PHE A 5 -25.88 26.16 -33.91
N GLU A 6 -26.22 25.96 -32.64
CA GLU A 6 -27.33 25.08 -32.15
C GLU A 6 -28.68 25.74 -32.57
N LYS A 7 -29.91 25.23 -32.38
CA LYS A 7 -30.56 24.31 -31.41
C LYS A 7 -31.98 24.05 -32.00
N THR A 8 -32.68 22.93 -31.77
CA THR A 8 -33.72 22.69 -30.72
C THR A 8 -34.31 21.28 -30.99
N THR A 9 -34.36 20.33 -30.04
CA THR A 9 -35.50 20.02 -29.11
C THR A 9 -36.87 19.87 -29.80
N ASP A 10 -37.74 18.88 -29.52
CA ASP A 10 -37.66 17.64 -28.71
C ASP A 10 -38.91 16.77 -29.03
N GLU A 11 -39.07 15.65 -28.32
CA GLU A 11 -40.30 14.82 -28.14
C GLU A 11 -40.71 13.87 -29.30
N THR A 12 -40.65 12.54 -29.18
CA THR A 12 -41.36 11.48 -28.39
C THR A 12 -42.56 10.82 -29.09
N GLN A 13 -42.63 9.49 -28.97
CA GLN A 13 -43.80 8.59 -29.21
C GLN A 13 -44.25 8.40 -30.68
N GLN A 14 -44.76 7.25 -31.13
CA GLN A 14 -44.71 5.84 -30.67
C GLN A 14 -45.25 4.96 -31.84
N GLU A 15 -45.13 3.62 -31.74
CA GLU A 15 -45.84 2.63 -32.59
C GLU A 15 -45.37 2.46 -34.06
N LYS A 16 -45.56 1.33 -34.76
CA LYS A 16 -45.46 -0.13 -34.42
C LYS A 16 -45.74 -0.93 -35.71
N LYS A 17 -45.00 -2.03 -35.96
CA LYS A 17 -45.44 -3.21 -36.77
C LYS A 17 -45.79 -2.92 -38.26
N ASP A 18 -45.90 -3.85 -39.20
CA ASP A 18 -45.69 -5.32 -39.35
C ASP A 18 -45.38 -5.54 -40.87
N SER A 19 -44.80 -6.63 -41.41
CA SER A 19 -44.17 -7.85 -40.87
C SER A 19 -43.39 -8.56 -42.03
N LEU A 20 -43.33 -9.90 -42.02
CA LEU A 20 -42.93 -10.89 -43.05
C LEU A 20 -41.42 -11.15 -43.21
N GLU A 21 -40.88 -12.38 -43.22
CA GLU A 21 -41.24 -13.77 -42.86
C GLU A 21 -39.88 -14.46 -42.54
N GLY A 22 -39.69 -15.62 -41.92
CA GLY A 22 -40.54 -16.66 -41.35
C GLY A 22 -39.62 -17.68 -40.61
N LYS A 23 -40.14 -18.30 -39.55
CA LYS A 23 -39.46 -19.37 -38.75
C LYS A 23 -39.76 -20.77 -39.38
N PRO A 24 -39.40 -21.97 -38.85
CA PRO A 24 -38.87 -22.25 -37.50
C PRO A 24 -37.86 -23.43 -37.27
N SER A 25 -37.12 -23.30 -36.15
CA SER A 25 -36.85 -24.28 -35.08
C SER A 25 -36.37 -25.73 -35.31
N LEU A 26 -35.44 -26.10 -34.40
CA LEU A 26 -35.37 -27.34 -33.60
C LEU A 26 -34.59 -28.57 -34.11
N GLU A 27 -33.48 -28.79 -33.38
CA GLU A 27 -33.07 -30.06 -32.73
C GLU A 27 -32.39 -31.23 -33.49
N GLN A 28 -31.49 -31.85 -32.72
CA GLN A 28 -30.97 -33.23 -32.79
C GLN A 28 -29.95 -33.65 -33.86
N SER A 29 -28.83 -34.17 -33.35
CA SER A 29 -27.85 -35.00 -34.05
C SER A 29 -28.33 -36.45 -34.20
N PRO A 30 -27.88 -37.15 -35.25
CA PRO A 30 -27.57 -38.60 -35.18
C PRO A 30 -26.27 -38.94 -35.97
N ALA A 31 -25.68 -40.14 -35.93
CA ALA A 31 -25.66 -41.23 -34.95
C ALA A 31 -24.52 -42.23 -35.27
N VAL A 32 -23.85 -42.73 -34.22
CA VAL A 32 -23.59 -44.15 -33.87
C VAL A 32 -23.06 -45.17 -34.90
N LEU A 33 -21.90 -45.76 -34.55
CA LEU A 33 -21.50 -47.19 -34.74
C LEU A 33 -20.20 -47.40 -33.92
N ASP A 34 -20.22 -47.69 -32.62
CA ASP A 34 -20.63 -48.90 -31.88
C ASP A 34 -19.73 -50.14 -32.06
N LYS A 35 -18.94 -50.46 -31.00
CA LYS A 35 -18.72 -51.83 -30.51
C LYS A 35 -18.02 -51.90 -29.13
N SER A 36 -18.81 -52.30 -28.12
CA SER A 36 -18.48 -53.23 -27.03
C SER A 36 -17.17 -53.10 -26.21
N GLY A 37 -17.29 -52.93 -24.87
CA GLY A 37 -16.15 -53.16 -23.95
C GLY A 37 -16.33 -52.79 -22.46
N GLY A 38 -17.53 -52.84 -21.88
CA GLY A 38 -17.76 -52.45 -20.47
C GLY A 38 -17.38 -53.53 -19.44
N PRO A 39 -16.68 -53.21 -18.33
CA PRO A 39 -16.30 -54.18 -17.29
C PRO A 39 -17.46 -54.54 -16.34
N LYS A 40 -17.44 -55.74 -15.76
CA LYS A 40 -18.41 -56.22 -14.76
C LYS A 40 -17.80 -56.49 -13.37
N PRO A 41 -18.61 -56.47 -12.28
CA PRO A 41 -18.15 -56.56 -10.89
C PRO A 41 -18.79 -57.76 -10.12
N VAL A 42 -19.01 -57.61 -8.80
CA VAL A 42 -19.79 -58.48 -7.86
C VAL A 42 -18.94 -59.64 -7.29
N LEU A 43 -18.89 -59.92 -5.98
CA LEU A 43 -19.94 -60.34 -5.02
C LEU A 43 -19.72 -59.74 -3.60
N THR A 44 -20.71 -59.65 -2.69
CA THR A 44 -22.01 -60.35 -2.63
C THR A 44 -23.14 -59.46 -2.05
N GLN A 45 -24.36 -59.63 -2.57
CA GLN A 45 -25.66 -59.31 -1.93
C GLN A 45 -26.28 -60.63 -1.36
N PRO A 46 -27.46 -60.71 -0.69
CA PRO A 46 -28.71 -59.95 -0.85
C PRO A 46 -29.38 -59.57 0.51
N ALA A 47 -30.61 -59.06 0.68
CA ALA A 47 -31.80 -58.78 -0.16
C ALA A 47 -32.59 -57.60 0.51
N LEU A 48 -33.68 -56.99 0.01
CA LEU A 48 -34.41 -57.03 -1.27
C LEU A 48 -35.13 -55.65 -1.47
N LYS A 49 -36.30 -55.61 -2.13
CA LYS A 49 -37.17 -54.42 -2.36
C LYS A 49 -38.41 -54.48 -1.42
N GLY A 50 -39.10 -53.40 -1.05
CA GLY A 50 -38.90 -51.96 -1.31
C GLY A 50 -40.09 -51.08 -0.86
N HIS A 51 -39.98 -49.78 -1.14
CA HIS A 51 -40.97 -48.67 -1.05
C HIS A 51 -40.96 -47.65 0.11
N HIS A 52 -40.82 -46.39 -0.33
CA HIS A 52 -41.17 -45.08 0.25
C HIS A 52 -40.30 -44.34 1.30
N LYS A 53 -39.96 -43.11 0.87
CA LYS A 53 -39.71 -41.84 1.60
C LYS A 53 -38.33 -41.53 2.19
N PHE A 54 -37.68 -40.57 1.49
CA PHE A 54 -37.03 -39.36 2.02
C PHE A 54 -35.93 -39.44 3.10
N SER A 55 -34.71 -39.09 2.65
CA SER A 55 -33.76 -38.15 3.27
C SER A 55 -33.46 -38.25 4.78
N LYS A 56 -32.21 -38.62 5.12
CA LYS A 56 -31.65 -38.48 6.46
C LYS A 56 -30.27 -37.80 6.49
N LYS A 57 -30.18 -36.57 5.97
CA LYS A 57 -29.18 -35.59 6.45
C LYS A 57 -29.68 -34.98 7.77
N SER A 58 -29.40 -35.61 8.91
CA SER A 58 -29.97 -35.19 10.21
C SER A 58 -28.99 -34.98 11.37
N HIS A 59 -27.69 -34.82 11.10
CA HIS A 59 -26.71 -34.46 12.15
C HIS A 59 -26.09 -33.05 12.01
N ASP A 60 -26.10 -32.47 10.81
CA ASP A 60 -25.51 -31.14 10.55
C ASP A 60 -26.55 -30.00 10.58
N SER A 61 -27.82 -30.31 10.29
CA SER A 61 -28.93 -29.35 10.34
C SER A 61 -29.24 -28.85 11.77
N GLY A 62 -28.94 -29.66 12.80
CA GLY A 62 -29.11 -29.26 14.21
C GLY A 62 -28.17 -28.12 14.61
N LYS A 63 -26.87 -28.22 14.25
CA LYS A 63 -25.86 -27.20 14.58
C LYS A 63 -26.15 -25.86 13.91
N ALA A 64 -26.65 -25.86 12.68
CA ALA A 64 -27.08 -24.65 11.99
C ALA A 64 -28.29 -24.00 12.68
N ARG A 65 -29.29 -24.80 13.06
CA ARG A 65 -30.50 -24.34 13.76
C ARG A 65 -30.18 -23.73 15.13
N ASP A 66 -29.33 -24.37 15.94
CA ASP A 66 -28.96 -23.84 17.27
C ASP A 66 -28.15 -22.53 17.17
N LYS A 67 -27.25 -22.40 16.18
CA LYS A 67 -26.57 -21.12 15.89
C LYS A 67 -27.54 -20.01 15.49
N ALA A 68 -28.55 -20.31 14.67
CA ALA A 68 -29.59 -19.34 14.30
C ALA A 68 -30.45 -18.92 15.51
N VAL A 69 -30.79 -19.86 16.41
CA VAL A 69 -31.49 -19.56 17.66
C VAL A 69 -30.64 -18.69 18.60
N HIS A 70 -29.33 -18.97 18.70
CA HIS A 70 -28.40 -18.12 19.45
C HIS A 70 -28.35 -16.69 18.90
N GLN A 71 -28.19 -16.54 17.58
CA GLN A 71 -28.19 -15.23 16.92
C GLN A 71 -29.50 -14.47 17.10
N ALA A 72 -30.65 -15.16 17.09
CA ALA A 72 -31.94 -14.57 17.42
C ALA A 72 -31.98 -14.09 18.87
N ASN A 73 -31.50 -14.89 19.83
CA ASN A 73 -31.43 -14.52 21.24
C ASN A 73 -30.53 -13.31 21.49
N LEU A 74 -29.37 -13.19 20.82
CA LEU A 74 -28.47 -12.03 20.93
C LEU A 74 -29.18 -10.70 20.62
N ARG A 75 -30.12 -10.67 19.66
CA ARG A 75 -30.92 -9.47 19.32
C ARG A 75 -31.83 -8.98 20.45
N HIS A 76 -32.03 -9.78 21.50
CA HIS A 76 -32.78 -9.40 22.70
C HIS A 76 -31.92 -8.73 23.78
N PHE A 77 -30.60 -8.58 23.60
CA PHE A 77 -29.71 -7.97 24.60
C PHE A 77 -29.02 -6.68 24.11
N CYS A 78 -28.67 -5.82 25.05
CA CYS A 78 -27.89 -4.61 24.80
C CYS A 78 -26.39 -4.91 24.76
N ARG A 79 -25.70 -4.62 23.64
CA ARG A 79 -24.25 -4.81 23.46
C ARG A 79 -23.38 -4.20 24.56
N ILE A 80 -23.79 -3.04 25.08
CA ILE A 80 -23.01 -2.19 25.98
C ILE A 80 -23.17 -2.60 27.46
N CYS A 81 -24.37 -3.00 27.89
CA CYS A 81 -24.65 -3.28 29.31
C CYS A 81 -25.17 -4.69 29.62
N GLY A 82 -25.42 -5.52 28.60
CA GLY A 82 -25.88 -6.90 28.78
C GLY A 82 -27.32 -7.08 29.23
N ASN A 83 -28.07 -6.01 29.49
CA ASN A 83 -29.48 -6.11 29.87
C ASN A 83 -30.33 -6.55 28.68
N SER A 84 -31.30 -7.44 28.93
CA SER A 84 -32.33 -7.80 27.96
C SER A 84 -33.30 -6.64 27.71
N PHE A 85 -33.67 -6.38 26.46
CA PHE A 85 -34.74 -5.46 26.11
C PHE A 85 -36.09 -5.99 26.63
N LYS A 86 -36.93 -5.11 27.18
CA LYS A 86 -38.30 -5.51 27.57
C LYS A 86 -39.19 -5.61 26.34
N THR A 87 -40.26 -6.38 26.44
CA THR A 87 -41.25 -6.58 25.36
C THR A 87 -42.28 -5.46 25.23
N ASP A 88 -42.15 -4.38 26.01
CA ASP A 88 -43.05 -3.22 25.92
C ASP A 88 -42.72 -2.33 24.72
N LYS A 89 -43.79 -1.83 24.06
CA LYS A 89 -43.76 -1.07 22.80
C LYS A 89 -43.02 0.29 22.83
N HIS A 90 -42.36 0.66 23.93
CA HIS A 90 -41.73 1.96 24.14
C HIS A 90 -40.19 1.94 24.31
N ASP A 91 -39.56 0.75 24.33
CA ASP A 91 -38.09 0.64 24.41
C ASP A 91 -37.42 0.98 23.07
N ARG A 92 -36.98 2.24 22.90
CA ARG A 92 -36.14 2.66 21.76
C ARG A 92 -34.79 1.93 21.78
N ARG A 93 -34.39 1.42 20.60
CA ARG A 93 -33.14 0.70 20.37
C ARG A 93 -32.32 1.43 19.31
N TYR A 94 -31.01 1.41 19.46
CA TYR A 94 -30.06 2.09 18.58
C TYR A 94 -29.09 1.05 17.99
N PRO A 95 -28.71 1.16 16.70
CA PRO A 95 -27.76 0.26 16.07
C PRO A 95 -26.35 0.53 16.59
N VAL A 96 -25.56 -0.53 16.78
CA VAL A 96 -24.15 -0.41 17.21
C VAL A 96 -23.25 0.10 16.08
N HIS A 97 -23.61 -0.20 14.82
CA HIS A 97 -22.87 0.17 13.61
C HIS A 97 -23.66 1.18 12.76
N GLY A 98 -22.95 1.84 11.84
CA GLY A 98 -23.52 2.80 10.89
C GLY A 98 -23.46 4.26 11.35
N PRO A 99 -24.01 5.20 10.55
CA PRO A 99 -24.01 6.62 10.84
C PRO A 99 -24.92 6.96 12.02
N VAL A 100 -24.52 7.99 12.76
CA VAL A 100 -25.29 8.53 13.89
C VAL A 100 -26.62 9.12 13.41
N ASP A 101 -27.70 8.97 14.19
CA ASP A 101 -29.02 9.47 13.83
C ASP A 101 -29.07 11.01 13.77
N ALA A 102 -29.97 11.57 12.95
CA ALA A 102 -30.01 13.01 12.67
C ALA A 102 -30.12 13.88 13.93
N LYS A 103 -30.84 13.43 14.98
CA LYS A 103 -30.97 14.18 16.25
C LYS A 103 -29.65 14.22 17.01
N THR A 104 -28.92 13.11 17.06
CA THR A 104 -27.60 13.05 17.70
C THR A 104 -26.51 13.73 16.86
N GLN A 105 -26.60 13.74 15.51
CA GLN A 105 -25.70 14.51 14.66
C GLN A 105 -25.77 16.02 14.89
N ILE A 106 -26.97 16.59 15.07
CA ILE A 106 -27.16 18.03 15.33
C ILE A 106 -26.47 18.47 16.63
N LEU A 107 -26.47 17.61 17.64
CA LEU A 107 -25.77 17.84 18.91
C LEU A 107 -24.24 17.79 18.75
N LEU A 108 -23.72 16.87 17.95
CA LEU A 108 -22.28 16.74 17.68
C LEU A 108 -21.74 17.92 16.85
N ARG A 109 -22.47 18.37 15.81
CA ARG A 109 -22.09 19.51 14.96
C ARG A 109 -21.84 20.81 15.74
N LYS A 110 -22.45 20.99 16.92
CA LYS A 110 -22.24 22.17 17.78
C LYS A 110 -20.91 22.17 18.55
N LYS A 111 -20.15 21.07 18.61
CA LYS A 111 -18.86 21.03 19.33
C LYS A 111 -17.70 20.33 18.60
N GLU A 112 -17.92 19.44 17.63
CA GLU A 112 -16.84 18.82 16.84
C GLU A 112 -17.22 18.54 15.38
N LYS A 113 -16.24 18.61 14.46
CA LYS A 113 -16.41 18.37 13.02
C LYS A 113 -15.99 16.97 12.53
N ARG A 114 -15.75 15.98 13.41
CA ARG A 114 -15.08 14.71 13.01
C ARG A 114 -15.66 13.37 13.51
N VAL A 115 -16.77 13.33 14.25
CA VAL A 115 -17.40 12.06 14.67
C VAL A 115 -18.76 11.90 14.01
N THR A 116 -18.90 10.90 13.13
CA THR A 116 -20.10 10.67 12.32
C THR A 116 -20.72 9.27 12.48
N SER A 117 -20.05 8.34 13.18
CA SER A 117 -20.46 6.93 13.31
C SER A 117 -20.76 6.51 14.77
N TRP A 118 -21.65 5.54 14.95
CA TRP A 118 -21.94 4.95 16.27
C TRP A 118 -20.72 4.26 16.92
N PRO A 119 -19.90 3.46 16.20
CA PRO A 119 -18.72 2.83 16.77
C PRO A 119 -17.74 3.82 17.43
N ASP A 120 -17.49 4.97 16.79
CA ASP A 120 -16.58 5.99 17.33
C ASP A 120 -17.11 6.62 18.63
N LEU A 121 -18.43 6.81 18.75
CA LEU A 121 -19.05 7.30 19.97
C LEU A 121 -19.02 6.26 21.09
N ILE A 122 -19.29 4.99 20.78
CA ILE A 122 -19.31 3.89 21.75
C ILE A 122 -17.91 3.67 22.32
N ALA A 123 -16.88 3.61 21.46
CA ALA A 123 -15.48 3.52 21.88
C ALA A 123 -15.07 4.72 22.76
N ARG A 124 -15.46 5.95 22.39
CA ARG A 124 -15.11 7.16 23.15
C ARG A 124 -15.82 7.28 24.51
N VAL A 125 -17.09 6.86 24.60
CA VAL A 125 -17.90 7.02 25.82
C VAL A 125 -17.75 5.87 26.79
N PHE A 126 -17.66 4.63 26.29
CA PHE A 126 -17.68 3.39 27.07
C PHE A 126 -16.37 2.60 27.02
N ARG A 127 -15.40 2.96 26.15
CA ARG A 127 -14.17 2.20 25.90
C ARG A 127 -14.41 0.75 25.44
N ILE A 128 -15.54 0.53 24.77
CA ILE A 128 -15.86 -0.74 24.11
C ILE A 128 -15.55 -0.53 22.63
N ASP A 129 -14.58 -1.28 22.08
CA ASP A 129 -14.49 -1.39 20.63
C ASP A 129 -15.61 -2.33 20.14
N VAL A 130 -16.27 -1.88 19.09
CA VAL A 130 -17.35 -2.61 18.40
C VAL A 130 -17.05 -2.76 16.91
N LYS A 131 -15.94 -2.22 16.39
CA LYS A 131 -15.62 -2.28 14.95
C LYS A 131 -15.29 -3.70 14.47
N ALA A 132 -14.88 -4.57 15.38
CA ALA A 132 -14.63 -6.00 15.14
C ALA A 132 -15.79 -6.91 15.62
N ASP A 133 -16.95 -6.37 15.97
CA ASP A 133 -18.10 -7.17 16.38
C ASP A 133 -18.60 -8.06 15.24
N VAL A 134 -18.73 -9.36 15.51
CA VAL A 134 -19.35 -10.33 14.61
C VAL A 134 -20.78 -10.65 15.09
N ASP A 135 -21.76 -10.50 14.21
CA ASP A 135 -23.21 -10.71 14.45
C ASP A 135 -23.62 -12.09 15.01
N SER A 136 -22.74 -13.09 14.91
CA SER A 136 -22.95 -14.45 15.46
C SER A 136 -22.48 -14.61 16.91
N ILE A 137 -21.86 -13.58 17.49
CA ILE A 137 -21.29 -13.54 18.84
C ILE A 137 -21.82 -12.33 19.62
N HIS A 138 -21.99 -11.19 18.96
CA HIS A 138 -22.29 -9.90 19.59
C HIS A 138 -23.71 -9.41 19.28
N PRO A 139 -24.42 -8.78 20.23
CA PRO A 139 -25.67 -8.06 19.93
C PRO A 139 -25.43 -6.84 19.04
N THR A 140 -26.27 -6.67 18.02
CA THR A 140 -26.14 -5.57 17.04
C THR A 140 -26.80 -4.25 17.48
N GLN A 141 -27.42 -4.23 18.66
CA GLN A 141 -28.19 -3.08 19.18
C GLN A 141 -27.85 -2.74 20.64
N PHE A 142 -28.10 -1.48 21.02
CA PHE A 142 -28.00 -1.00 22.40
C PHE A 142 -29.24 -0.19 22.84
N CYS A 143 -29.44 -0.10 24.16
CA CYS A 143 -30.69 0.43 24.74
C CYS A 143 -30.70 1.96 24.94
N GLN A 144 -31.90 2.52 25.01
CA GLN A 144 -32.19 3.93 25.33
C GLN A 144 -31.44 4.44 26.58
N ASN A 145 -31.18 3.61 27.59
CA ASN A 145 -30.41 4.00 28.77
C ASN A 145 -28.92 4.22 28.45
N CYS A 146 -28.29 3.33 27.68
CA CYS A 146 -26.91 3.53 27.23
C CYS A 146 -26.81 4.74 26.28
N TRP A 147 -27.79 4.93 25.37
CA TRP A 147 -27.89 6.16 24.57
C TRP A 147 -28.03 7.40 25.45
N GLY A 148 -28.88 7.36 26.48
CA GLY A 148 -29.08 8.48 27.41
C GLY A 148 -27.81 8.83 28.21
N ILE A 149 -26.97 7.85 28.54
CA ILE A 149 -25.67 8.07 29.18
C ILE A 149 -24.67 8.71 28.21
N MET A 150 -24.65 8.25 26.95
CA MET A 150 -23.87 8.85 25.86
C MET A 150 -24.29 10.31 25.65
N HIS A 151 -25.58 10.57 25.46
CA HIS A 151 -26.17 11.89 25.29
C HIS A 151 -25.89 12.82 26.48
N ARG A 152 -25.95 12.31 27.72
CA ARG A 152 -25.64 13.09 28.94
C ARG A 152 -24.16 13.39 29.12
N LYS A 153 -23.22 12.60 28.59
CA LYS A 153 -21.79 12.99 28.57
C LYS A 153 -21.50 14.15 27.60
N PHE A 154 -22.29 14.30 26.54
CA PHE A 154 -22.12 15.39 25.57
C PHE A 154 -23.01 16.62 25.84
N SER A 155 -24.09 16.46 26.62
CA SER A 155 -24.94 17.55 27.12
C SER A 155 -24.37 18.13 28.41
N SER A 156 -24.32 19.47 28.54
CA SER A 156 -23.60 20.20 29.60
C SER A 156 -24.18 20.12 31.04
N ALA A 157 -24.76 18.99 31.46
CA ALA A 157 -25.46 18.85 32.74
C ALA A 157 -24.64 18.04 33.78
N PRO A 158 -24.32 18.61 34.96
CA PRO A 158 -23.46 17.95 35.94
C PRO A 158 -24.24 16.99 36.85
N ARG A 159 -24.17 15.68 36.57
CA ARG A 159 -24.42 14.61 37.55
C ARG A 159 -23.51 13.41 37.28
N GLU A 160 -22.95 12.82 38.34
CA GLU A 160 -22.28 11.53 38.26
C GLU A 160 -23.29 10.48 37.77
N VAL A 161 -23.05 9.93 36.58
CA VAL A 161 -23.77 8.74 36.11
C VAL A 161 -23.11 7.52 36.74
N TYR A 162 -23.74 6.98 37.79
CA TYR A 162 -23.38 5.68 38.32
C TYR A 162 -23.63 4.61 37.26
N PHE A 163 -22.55 4.04 36.70
CA PHE A 163 -22.63 2.89 35.81
C PHE A 163 -22.71 1.62 36.69
N PRO A 164 -23.76 0.78 36.60
CA PRO A 164 -23.94 -0.30 37.57
C PRO A 164 -22.91 -1.45 37.52
N ARG A 165 -22.02 -1.47 36.54
CA ARG A 165 -20.96 -2.46 36.36
C ARG A 165 -19.68 -1.76 35.90
N ASN A 166 -18.57 -2.03 36.57
CA ASN A 166 -17.23 -1.52 36.23
C ASN A 166 -16.46 -2.45 35.26
N ALA A 167 -17.08 -3.53 34.79
CA ALA A 167 -16.50 -4.49 33.86
C ALA A 167 -17.23 -4.42 32.51
N THR A 168 -16.47 -4.53 31.42
CA THR A 168 -16.99 -4.71 30.06
C THR A 168 -17.76 -6.02 29.95
N MET A 169 -18.90 -6.01 29.26
CA MET A 169 -19.67 -7.23 29.01
C MET A 169 -18.96 -8.08 27.96
N GLU A 170 -18.48 -9.25 28.35
CA GLU A 170 -17.84 -10.22 27.46
C GLU A 170 -18.90 -11.10 26.76
N TRP A 171 -18.73 -11.29 25.46
CA TRP A 171 -19.63 -12.07 24.61
C TRP A 171 -18.86 -13.24 23.99
N HIS A 172 -19.48 -14.43 24.00
CA HIS A 172 -18.82 -15.68 23.64
C HIS A 172 -19.60 -16.40 22.53
N PRO A 173 -18.93 -17.09 21.59
CA PRO A 173 -19.60 -17.90 20.56
C PRO A 173 -20.51 -18.98 21.15
N HIS A 174 -21.50 -19.44 20.37
CA HIS A 174 -22.42 -20.48 20.80
C HIS A 174 -21.73 -21.82 21.10
N THR A 175 -21.68 -22.19 22.38
CA THR A 175 -21.32 -23.52 22.88
C THR A 175 -22.57 -24.31 23.34
N PRO A 176 -22.52 -25.64 23.46
CA PRO A 176 -23.65 -26.44 23.98
C PRO A 176 -24.11 -26.05 25.41
N SER A 177 -23.24 -25.39 26.18
CA SER A 177 -23.50 -24.87 27.52
C SER A 177 -23.85 -23.37 27.55
N CYS A 178 -24.16 -22.73 26.42
CA CYS A 178 -24.37 -21.29 26.33
C CYS A 178 -25.53 -20.74 27.19
N ASP A 179 -25.22 -19.94 28.21
CA ASP A 179 -26.19 -19.34 29.15
C ASP A 179 -27.29 -18.52 28.47
N ILE A 180 -26.96 -17.83 27.37
CA ILE A 180 -27.90 -17.03 26.56
C ILE A 180 -28.98 -17.92 25.92
N CYS A 181 -28.64 -19.16 25.55
CA CYS A 181 -29.57 -20.13 25.01
C CYS A 181 -30.29 -20.93 26.12
N HIS A 182 -29.62 -21.21 27.23
CA HIS A 182 -30.22 -21.92 28.38
C HIS A 182 -31.26 -21.09 29.13
N THR A 183 -31.06 -19.77 29.25
CA THR A 183 -32.06 -18.86 29.84
C THR A 183 -33.33 -18.75 28.99
N ALA A 184 -33.19 -18.67 27.66
CA ALA A 184 -34.33 -18.68 26.73
C ALA A 184 -35.17 -19.97 26.83
N ARG A 185 -34.53 -21.14 27.00
CA ARG A 185 -35.23 -22.44 27.12
C ARG A 185 -36.05 -22.60 28.41
N ARG A 186 -35.79 -21.83 29.49
CA ARG A 186 -36.59 -21.89 30.73
C ARG A 186 -37.89 -21.07 30.69
N GLY A 187 -38.12 -20.26 29.65
CA GLY A 187 -39.28 -19.37 29.55
C GLY A 187 -40.64 -20.06 29.36
N LEU A 188 -40.68 -21.37 29.12
CA LEU A 188 -41.89 -22.13 28.75
C LEU A 188 -42.20 -23.30 29.70
N LYS A 189 -42.58 -22.97 30.95
CA LYS A 189 -43.58 -23.69 31.77
C LYS A 189 -43.80 -22.98 33.11
N ARG A 190 -45.02 -22.52 33.37
CA ARG A 190 -45.42 -21.97 34.69
C ARG A 190 -45.74 -23.13 35.66
N LYS A 191 -45.42 -22.96 36.94
CA LYS A 191 -46.31 -23.42 38.01
C LYS A 191 -46.31 -22.42 39.18
N SER A 192 -47.49 -22.26 39.77
CA SER A 192 -47.81 -21.33 40.85
C SER A 192 -47.20 -21.76 42.19
N HIS A 193 -46.84 -20.79 43.03
CA HIS A 193 -47.20 -20.80 44.45
C HIS A 193 -47.48 -19.35 44.91
N GLN A 194 -48.53 -19.19 45.74
CA GLN A 194 -49.05 -17.89 46.18
C GLN A 194 -48.38 -17.37 47.47
N PRO A 195 -48.57 -16.09 47.84
CA PRO A 195 -47.85 -15.42 48.93
C PRO A 195 -48.53 -15.60 50.30
N ASN A 196 -47.82 -15.32 51.39
CA ASN A 196 -48.46 -14.96 52.66
C ASN A 196 -47.64 -14.02 53.55
N LEU A 197 -48.30 -13.54 54.62
CA LEU A 197 -48.09 -12.24 55.30
C LEU A 197 -46.95 -12.11 56.35
N GLN A 198 -46.43 -10.88 56.41
CA GLN A 198 -46.06 -10.07 57.62
C GLN A 198 -44.96 -10.48 58.62
N LEU A 199 -44.54 -9.44 59.37
CA LEU A 199 -43.80 -9.41 60.66
C LEU A 199 -42.29 -9.75 60.68
N SER A 200 -41.47 -8.70 60.57
CA SER A 200 -40.64 -8.21 61.70
C SER A 200 -39.84 -6.93 61.38
N LYS A 201 -40.54 -5.79 61.26
CA LYS A 201 -39.87 -4.48 61.40
C LYS A 201 -39.54 -4.23 62.88
N LYS A 202 -38.27 -4.37 63.29
CA LYS A 202 -37.57 -3.58 64.36
C LYS A 202 -36.28 -4.30 64.84
N LEU A 203 -35.16 -4.22 64.11
CA LEU A 203 -33.82 -4.27 64.72
C LEU A 203 -32.65 -3.72 63.88
N LYS A 204 -32.90 -2.89 62.84
CA LYS A 204 -31.83 -2.45 61.90
C LYS A 204 -31.50 -0.95 61.94
N THR A 205 -32.34 -0.13 62.60
CA THR A 205 -32.25 1.34 62.55
C THR A 205 -31.18 1.96 63.46
N VAL A 206 -30.68 1.23 64.46
CA VAL A 206 -29.68 1.75 65.43
C VAL A 206 -28.23 1.53 64.93
N LEU A 207 -27.96 0.41 64.26
CA LEU A 207 -26.61 0.08 63.78
C LEU A 207 -26.14 1.01 62.63
N ASP A 208 -27.06 1.46 61.78
CA ASP A 208 -26.75 2.28 60.60
C ASP A 208 -26.41 3.75 60.95
N ARG A 209 -27.01 4.33 62.00
CA ARG A 209 -26.61 5.68 62.47
C ARG A 209 -25.16 5.69 62.99
N ALA A 210 -24.76 4.65 63.72
CA ALA A 210 -23.38 4.51 64.19
C ALA A 210 -22.36 4.31 63.04
N ARG A 211 -22.72 3.52 62.01
CA ARG A 211 -21.87 3.33 60.82
C ARG A 211 -21.72 4.61 59.99
N GLN A 212 -22.80 5.37 59.78
CA GLN A 212 -22.75 6.62 59.02
C GLN A 212 -21.90 7.70 59.73
N ALA A 213 -21.99 7.80 61.06
CA ALA A 213 -21.14 8.71 61.84
C ALA A 213 -19.65 8.34 61.75
N ARG A 214 -19.29 7.05 61.89
CA ARG A 214 -17.91 6.56 61.74
C ARG A 214 -17.38 6.72 60.31
N GLN A 215 -18.20 6.54 59.28
CA GLN A 215 -17.83 6.81 57.88
C GLN A 215 -17.61 8.31 57.61
N ARG A 216 -18.42 9.21 58.20
CA ARG A 216 -18.20 10.66 58.06
C ARG A 216 -16.87 11.09 58.72
N LYS A 217 -16.55 10.61 59.93
CA LYS A 217 -15.23 10.85 60.56
C LYS A 217 -14.07 10.29 59.72
N ARG A 218 -14.13 9.03 59.26
CA ARG A 218 -13.09 8.45 58.38
C ARG A 218 -12.92 9.21 57.05
N ARG A 219 -14.01 9.67 56.41
CA ARG A 219 -13.95 10.48 55.17
C ARG A 219 -13.37 11.88 55.41
N ALA A 220 -13.58 12.48 56.58
CA ALA A 220 -12.94 13.73 56.95
C ALA A 220 -11.43 13.53 57.17
N GLN A 221 -11.02 12.54 57.97
CA GLN A 221 -9.60 12.24 58.22
C GLN A 221 -8.84 11.83 56.94
N ALA A 222 -9.45 11.07 56.02
CA ALA A 222 -8.83 10.76 54.73
C ALA A 222 -8.65 11.99 53.82
N ARG A 223 -9.52 13.00 53.91
CA ARG A 223 -9.34 14.28 53.21
C ARG A 223 -8.22 15.13 53.84
N ILE A 224 -8.08 15.09 55.16
CA ILE A 224 -7.04 15.82 55.89
C ILE A 224 -5.66 15.25 55.55
N SER A 225 -5.45 13.93 55.67
CA SER A 225 -4.16 13.30 55.33
C SER A 225 -3.78 13.49 53.86
N SER A 226 -4.75 13.43 52.94
CA SER A 226 -4.52 13.73 51.52
C SER A 226 -4.06 15.17 51.29
N LYS A 227 -4.49 16.13 52.11
CA LYS A 227 -4.09 17.55 51.98
C LYS A 227 -2.67 17.80 52.51
N GLU A 228 -2.30 17.14 53.59
CA GLU A 228 -0.93 17.18 54.13
C GLU A 228 0.07 16.51 53.18
N VAL A 229 -0.29 15.39 52.56
CA VAL A 229 0.51 14.74 51.51
C VAL A 229 0.69 15.67 50.30
N MET A 230 -0.37 16.35 49.84
CA MET A 230 -0.26 17.33 48.75
C MET A 230 0.68 18.50 49.08
N LYS A 231 0.61 19.05 50.31
CA LYS A 231 1.54 20.11 50.76
C LYS A 231 3.00 19.64 50.78
N LYS A 232 3.27 18.41 51.23
CA LYS A 232 4.62 17.82 51.21
C LYS A 232 5.15 17.61 49.78
N ILE A 233 4.31 17.18 48.84
CA ILE A 233 4.69 16.99 47.43
C ILE A 233 5.11 18.31 46.76
N THR A 234 4.44 19.44 47.08
CA THR A 234 4.75 20.71 46.43
C THR A 234 5.95 21.45 47.02
N ASN A 235 6.30 21.24 48.30
CA ASN A 235 7.30 21.96 49.09
C ASN A 235 7.72 23.32 48.50
N CYS A 236 6.88 24.32 48.72
CA CYS A 236 6.92 25.59 47.99
C CYS A 236 6.82 26.80 48.93
N ASN A 237 7.17 26.58 50.20
CA ASN A 237 7.19 27.59 51.27
C ASN A 237 8.27 28.66 51.03
N GLN A 238 9.32 28.30 50.27
CA GLN A 238 10.38 29.21 49.81
C GLN A 238 10.17 29.68 48.36
N ILE A 239 8.95 29.56 47.81
CA ILE A 239 8.66 29.85 46.38
C ILE A 239 7.43 30.75 46.19
N HIS A 240 6.42 30.65 47.07
CA HIS A 240 5.19 31.46 47.00
C HIS A 240 4.94 32.20 48.31
N LEU A 241 4.46 33.43 48.20
CA LEU A 241 4.14 34.30 49.33
C LEU A 241 2.97 33.78 50.15
N SER A 242 3.12 33.77 51.48
CA SER A 242 2.04 33.40 52.38
C SER A 242 0.90 34.43 52.32
N THR A 243 -0.34 33.98 52.46
CA THR A 243 -1.51 34.87 52.60
C THR A 243 -1.48 35.71 53.87
N LYS A 244 -0.62 35.36 54.85
CA LYS A 244 -0.33 36.19 56.04
C LYS A 244 0.45 37.48 55.73
N LEU A 245 1.01 37.61 54.54
CA LEU A 245 1.75 38.81 54.11
C LEU A 245 0.85 39.84 53.41
N LEU A 246 -0.47 39.64 53.33
CA LEU A 246 -1.38 40.66 52.83
C LEU A 246 -1.43 41.84 53.80
N ALA A 247 -1.33 43.06 53.28
CA ALA A 247 -1.33 44.26 54.11
C ALA A 247 -2.69 44.55 54.76
N VAL A 248 -3.78 44.11 54.10
CA VAL A 248 -5.18 44.34 54.48
C VAL A 248 -5.86 43.01 54.83
N ASP A 249 -6.63 43.01 55.92
CA ASP A 249 -7.47 41.87 56.32
C ASP A 249 -8.68 41.70 55.41
N PHE A 250 -8.52 40.88 54.37
CA PHE A 250 -9.62 40.53 53.46
C PHE A 250 -10.53 39.43 54.04
N PRO A 251 -11.83 39.42 53.70
CA PRO A 251 -12.75 38.36 54.10
C PRO A 251 -12.23 36.96 53.71
N ALA A 252 -12.41 35.97 54.59
CA ALA A 252 -11.87 34.61 54.39
C ALA A 252 -12.27 33.95 53.06
N HIS A 253 -13.43 34.31 52.50
CA HIS A 253 -13.86 33.85 51.17
C HIS A 253 -13.04 34.45 50.03
N PHE A 254 -12.60 35.70 50.15
CA PHE A 254 -11.73 36.38 49.19
C PHE A 254 -10.30 35.85 49.28
N VAL A 255 -9.72 35.77 50.48
CA VAL A 255 -8.38 35.18 50.68
C VAL A 255 -8.31 33.77 50.07
N LYS A 256 -9.39 32.98 50.20
CA LYS A 256 -9.49 31.65 49.61
C LYS A 256 -9.50 31.67 48.07
N SER A 257 -10.06 32.67 47.40
CA SER A 257 -10.11 32.74 45.92
C SER A 257 -8.78 33.17 45.30
N ILE A 258 -7.98 34.00 46.00
CA ILE A 258 -6.62 34.40 45.59
C ILE A 258 -5.53 33.40 46.03
N SER A 259 -5.90 32.39 46.83
CA SER A 259 -5.00 31.34 47.31
C SER A 259 -5.00 30.08 46.42
N CYS A 260 -3.84 29.46 46.25
CA CYS A 260 -3.73 28.18 45.58
C CYS A 260 -4.38 27.05 46.40
N GLN A 261 -5.26 26.26 45.80
CA GLN A 261 -5.94 25.16 46.51
C GLN A 261 -5.04 23.96 46.88
N ILE A 262 -3.75 23.98 46.51
CA ILE A 262 -2.74 22.98 46.90
C ILE A 262 -1.86 23.50 48.03
N CYS A 263 -1.20 24.65 47.84
CA CYS A 263 -0.24 25.19 48.82
C CYS A 263 -0.80 26.26 49.78
N GLU A 264 -2.00 26.78 49.53
CA GLU A 264 -2.66 27.84 50.34
C GLU A 264 -1.94 29.20 50.37
N HIS A 265 -0.85 29.34 49.61
CA HIS A 265 -0.15 30.60 49.36
C HIS A 265 -0.86 31.45 48.30
N ILE A 266 -0.50 32.73 48.23
CA ILE A 266 -0.94 33.64 47.17
C ILE A 266 -0.54 33.02 45.82
N LEU A 267 -1.48 33.04 44.88
CA LEU A 267 -1.29 32.46 43.56
C LEU A 267 -0.11 33.12 42.81
N ALA A 268 0.94 32.35 42.48
CA ALA A 268 2.00 32.78 41.56
C ALA A 268 1.95 31.95 40.27
N ASP A 269 1.99 32.63 39.12
CA ASP A 269 1.65 32.07 37.80
C ASP A 269 0.34 31.24 37.86
N PRO A 270 -0.81 31.89 38.13
CA PRO A 270 -2.07 31.19 38.29
C PRO A 270 -2.51 30.54 36.98
N VAL A 271 -2.92 29.28 37.08
CA VAL A 271 -3.56 28.53 36.00
C VAL A 271 -4.92 28.04 36.44
N GLU A 272 -5.87 28.16 35.53
CA GLU A 272 -7.25 27.72 35.69
C GLU A 272 -7.42 26.36 35.01
N THR A 273 -7.97 25.40 35.74
CA THR A 273 -8.35 24.10 35.18
C THR A 273 -9.70 24.17 34.47
N SER A 274 -9.95 23.26 33.53
CA SER A 274 -11.25 23.08 32.87
C SER A 274 -12.45 22.95 33.84
N CYS A 275 -12.21 22.53 35.09
CA CYS A 275 -13.18 22.47 36.18
C CYS A 275 -13.24 23.74 37.07
N LYS A 276 -12.72 24.88 36.59
CA LYS A 276 -12.76 26.21 37.22
C LYS A 276 -12.06 26.35 38.58
N HIS A 277 -11.15 25.42 38.90
CA HIS A 277 -10.25 25.56 40.06
C HIS A 277 -8.92 26.18 39.63
N VAL A 278 -8.43 27.13 40.43
CA VAL A 278 -7.18 27.88 40.17
C VAL A 278 -6.04 27.37 41.07
N PHE A 279 -4.84 27.25 40.49
CA PHE A 279 -3.64 26.78 41.16
C PHE A 279 -2.40 27.55 40.67
N CYS A 280 -1.30 27.57 41.45
CA CYS A 280 -0.01 27.97 40.90
C CYS A 280 0.45 26.92 39.87
N ARG A 281 0.98 27.34 38.71
CA ARG A 281 1.42 26.45 37.62
C ARG A 281 2.38 25.35 38.09
N ILE A 282 3.36 25.71 38.92
CA ILE A 282 4.34 24.78 39.50
C ILE A 282 3.65 23.75 40.41
N CYS A 283 2.72 24.20 41.26
CA CYS A 283 2.04 23.33 42.23
C CYS A 283 1.15 22.29 41.53
N ILE A 284 0.35 22.69 40.54
CA ILE A 284 -0.50 21.74 39.80
C ILE A 284 0.34 20.76 38.97
N LEU A 285 1.40 21.22 38.30
CA LEU A 285 2.26 20.33 37.49
C LEU A 285 3.04 19.32 38.35
N ARG A 286 3.51 19.70 39.55
CA ARG A 286 4.08 18.75 40.53
C ARG A 286 3.03 17.73 40.98
N CYS A 287 1.80 18.18 41.29
CA CYS A 287 0.72 17.31 41.74
C CYS A 287 0.27 16.32 40.65
N LEU A 288 0.07 16.76 39.40
CA LEU A 288 -0.32 15.90 38.28
C LEU A 288 0.72 14.81 37.96
N LYS A 289 2.02 15.09 38.15
CA LYS A 289 3.09 14.09 37.98
C LYS A 289 3.03 12.96 39.00
N VAL A 290 2.60 13.24 40.25
CA VAL A 290 2.62 12.28 41.36
C VAL A 290 1.26 11.59 41.57
N MET A 291 0.16 12.31 41.35
CA MET A 291 -1.22 11.85 41.61
C MET A 291 -2.00 11.49 40.33
N GLY A 292 -1.39 11.66 39.15
CA GLY A 292 -2.02 11.43 37.85
C GLY A 292 -2.90 12.59 37.36
N SER A 293 -3.50 12.43 36.18
CA SER A 293 -4.23 13.47 35.43
C SER A 293 -5.60 13.83 36.01
N TYR A 294 -5.66 14.25 37.27
CA TYR A 294 -6.87 14.60 37.99
C TYR A 294 -6.70 15.92 38.78
N CYS A 295 -7.71 16.77 38.76
CA CYS A 295 -7.73 18.01 39.53
C CYS A 295 -7.67 17.71 41.05
N PRO A 296 -6.69 18.28 41.80
CA PRO A 296 -6.55 18.03 43.24
C PRO A 296 -7.78 18.40 44.08
N SER A 297 -8.53 19.42 43.68
CA SER A 297 -9.68 19.95 44.44
C SER A 297 -10.96 19.11 44.28
N CYS A 298 -11.23 18.58 43.08
CA CYS A 298 -12.51 17.92 42.76
C CYS A 298 -12.38 16.57 42.04
N ARG A 299 -11.16 16.10 41.75
CA ARG A 299 -10.83 14.87 41.00
C ARG A 299 -11.40 14.79 39.58
N TYR A 300 -11.81 15.93 39.01
CA TYR A 300 -12.16 16.02 37.59
C TYR A 300 -10.93 15.72 36.70
N PRO A 301 -11.04 14.95 35.60
CA PRO A 301 -9.92 14.69 34.71
C PRO A 301 -9.28 15.99 34.20
N CYS A 302 -7.98 16.13 34.38
CA CYS A 302 -7.24 17.34 34.04
C CYS A 302 -5.86 16.95 33.52
N PHE A 303 -5.62 17.17 32.24
CA PHE A 303 -4.32 16.97 31.63
C PHE A 303 -3.50 18.27 31.69
N PRO A 304 -2.15 18.21 31.65
CA PRO A 304 -1.31 19.41 31.61
C PRO A 304 -1.58 20.37 30.43
N THR A 305 -2.24 19.88 29.38
CA THR A 305 -2.74 20.64 28.22
C THR A 305 -3.97 21.49 28.51
N ASP A 306 -4.71 21.18 29.58
CA ASP A 306 -6.03 21.75 29.88
C ASP A 306 -5.93 22.90 30.91
N LEU A 307 -4.71 23.42 31.11
CA LEU A 307 -4.37 24.49 32.04
C LEU A 307 -4.36 25.83 31.28
N GLU A 308 -5.45 26.56 31.38
CA GLU A 308 -5.61 27.90 30.79
C GLU A 308 -5.14 28.98 31.77
N SER A 309 -4.92 30.21 31.27
CA SER A 309 -4.70 31.36 32.14
C SER A 309 -6.05 31.93 32.60
N PRO A 310 -6.22 32.32 33.88
CA PRO A 310 -7.44 32.98 34.34
C PRO A 310 -7.75 34.26 33.56
N VAL A 311 -9.01 34.71 33.67
CA VAL A 311 -9.47 35.96 33.06
C VAL A 311 -8.62 37.16 33.49
N LYS A 312 -8.30 38.06 32.54
CA LYS A 312 -7.39 39.21 32.77
C LYS A 312 -7.83 40.11 33.94
N SER A 313 -9.13 40.25 34.19
CA SER A 313 -9.67 40.99 35.33
C SER A 313 -9.26 40.37 36.68
N PHE A 314 -9.27 39.06 36.80
CA PHE A 314 -8.80 38.35 37.99
C PHE A 314 -7.28 38.54 38.19
N LEU A 315 -6.50 38.49 37.11
CA LEU A 315 -5.06 38.76 37.16
C LEU A 315 -4.76 40.20 37.58
N SER A 316 -5.53 41.18 37.10
CA SER A 316 -5.42 42.58 37.51
C SER A 316 -5.69 42.77 39.01
N ILE A 317 -6.76 42.15 39.53
CA ILE A 317 -7.11 42.19 40.95
C ILE A 317 -6.04 41.52 41.83
N LEU A 318 -5.48 40.40 41.36
CA LEU A 318 -4.40 39.69 42.03
C LEU A 318 -3.11 40.54 42.09
N ASN A 319 -2.75 41.18 40.98
CA ASN A 319 -1.56 42.04 40.87
C ASN A 319 -1.66 43.34 41.69
N SER A 320 -2.87 43.87 41.89
CA SER A 320 -3.12 45.05 42.73
C SER A 320 -3.16 44.76 44.24
N LEU A 321 -3.05 43.50 44.67
CA LEU A 321 -2.98 43.17 46.09
C LEU A 321 -1.71 43.75 46.71
N VAL A 322 -1.87 44.44 47.84
CA VAL A 322 -0.75 44.99 48.61
C VAL A 322 -0.25 43.94 49.59
N VAL A 323 1.05 43.66 49.55
CA VAL A 323 1.75 42.72 50.43
C VAL A 323 2.85 43.44 51.21
N LYS A 324 3.04 43.02 52.46
CA LYS A 324 4.12 43.44 53.35
C LYS A 324 5.38 42.65 53.02
N CYS A 325 6.53 43.33 52.96
CA CYS A 325 7.81 42.66 52.84
C CYS A 325 8.10 41.80 54.10
N PRO A 326 8.59 40.56 53.97
CA PRO A 326 8.94 39.71 55.10
C PRO A 326 10.38 39.92 55.61
N ALA A 327 11.13 40.90 55.08
CA ALA A 327 12.49 41.20 55.51
C ALA A 327 12.49 42.05 56.79
N GLU A 328 13.31 41.71 57.78
CA GLU A 328 13.24 42.30 59.13
C GLU A 328 13.50 43.81 59.19
N GLU A 329 14.23 44.38 58.22
CA GLU A 329 14.48 45.82 58.09
C GLU A 329 13.52 46.54 57.11
N CYS A 330 12.48 45.87 56.59
CA CYS A 330 11.62 46.44 55.56
C CYS A 330 10.12 46.36 55.88
N ASN A 331 9.56 47.51 56.29
CA ASN A 331 8.12 47.66 56.56
C ASN A 331 7.32 48.22 55.37
N GLU A 332 7.81 48.12 54.13
CA GLU A 332 7.11 48.64 52.95
C GLU A 332 5.90 47.77 52.55
N GLU A 333 4.80 48.43 52.21
CA GLU A 333 3.57 47.85 51.67
C GLU A 333 3.51 48.05 50.15
N ILE A 334 3.60 46.96 49.38
CA ILE A 334 3.89 47.03 47.94
C ILE A 334 2.91 46.16 47.15
N SER A 335 2.50 46.60 45.96
CA SER A 335 1.66 45.77 45.08
C SER A 335 2.39 44.50 44.63
N LEU A 336 1.67 43.38 44.55
CA LEU A 336 2.20 42.07 44.16
C LEU A 336 2.93 42.11 42.80
N GLU A 337 2.50 42.98 41.89
CA GLU A 337 3.16 43.25 40.61
C GLU A 337 4.60 43.81 40.76
N LYS A 338 4.81 44.72 41.72
CA LYS A 338 6.10 45.38 41.97
C LYS A 338 6.97 44.65 42.98
N TYR A 339 6.41 43.72 43.75
CA TYR A 339 7.07 42.98 44.82
C TYR A 339 8.42 42.36 44.40
N ASN A 340 8.49 41.70 43.23
CA ASN A 340 9.74 41.07 42.77
C ASN A 340 10.86 42.09 42.47
N HIS A 341 10.49 43.30 42.03
CA HIS A 341 11.47 44.37 41.80
C HIS A 341 12.02 44.93 43.11
N HIS A 342 11.15 45.10 44.11
CA HIS A 342 11.55 45.48 45.47
C HIS A 342 12.40 44.40 46.18
N VAL A 343 12.04 43.12 46.07
CA VAL A 343 12.89 42.05 46.63
C VAL A 343 14.27 42.02 45.98
N SER A 344 14.39 42.44 44.71
CA SER A 344 15.67 42.57 44.03
C SER A 344 16.55 43.74 44.54
N SER A 345 16.01 44.69 45.32
CA SER A 345 16.81 45.71 46.01
C SER A 345 17.32 45.28 47.39
N HIS A 346 16.80 44.19 47.97
CA HIS A 346 17.35 43.62 49.20
C HIS A 346 18.63 42.84 48.88
N LYS A 347 19.75 43.32 49.44
CA LYS A 347 21.09 42.95 48.95
C LYS A 347 21.51 41.50 49.20
N GLU A 348 20.81 40.76 50.07
CA GLU A 348 21.13 39.37 50.43
C GLU A 348 19.88 38.49 50.61
N SER A 349 19.25 38.06 49.51
CA SER A 349 18.31 36.92 49.57
C SER A 349 18.54 35.93 48.42
N LYS A 350 18.73 34.65 48.79
CA LYS A 350 18.99 33.57 47.83
C LYS A 350 17.70 33.15 47.11
N GLU A 351 17.68 33.36 45.80
CA GLU A 351 16.86 32.67 44.79
C GLU A 351 15.37 32.40 45.14
N THR A 352 14.51 33.42 45.03
CA THR A 352 13.06 33.22 44.85
C THR A 352 12.64 33.62 43.43
N PHE A 353 13.09 32.89 42.42
CA PHE A 353 12.78 33.21 41.02
C PHE A 353 11.32 32.88 40.65
N VAL A 354 10.49 33.93 40.49
CA VAL A 354 9.19 33.82 39.81
C VAL A 354 9.45 33.70 38.30
N HIS A 355 9.10 32.55 37.71
CA HIS A 355 9.34 32.25 36.29
C HIS A 355 8.49 33.13 35.36
N ILE A 356 9.10 34.09 34.66
CA ILE A 356 8.43 34.92 33.66
C ILE A 356 8.44 34.21 32.30
N ASN A 357 7.25 34.02 31.71
CA ASN A 357 7.12 33.48 30.36
C ASN A 357 7.56 34.52 29.31
N LYS A 358 8.69 34.28 28.63
CA LYS A 358 9.22 35.13 27.54
C LYS A 358 8.38 35.13 26.26
N GLY A 359 7.26 34.42 26.23
CA GLY A 359 6.36 34.33 25.09
C GLY A 359 6.91 33.46 23.95
N GLY A 360 6.55 33.81 22.72
CA GLY A 360 6.91 33.08 21.49
C GLY A 360 5.75 32.30 20.88
N ARG A 361 5.83 32.06 19.56
CA ARG A 361 4.78 31.34 18.81
C ARG A 361 4.67 29.89 19.31
N PRO A 362 3.47 29.38 19.62
CA PRO A 362 3.26 27.98 19.99
C PRO A 362 3.86 27.02 18.96
N ARG A 363 4.65 26.05 19.42
CA ARG A 363 5.30 25.06 18.54
C ARG A 363 4.24 24.18 17.89
N GLN A 364 4.10 24.29 16.58
CA GLN A 364 3.23 23.43 15.78
C GLN A 364 3.79 22.00 15.68
N HIS A 365 2.88 21.04 15.47
CA HIS A 365 3.20 19.64 15.24
C HIS A 365 3.99 19.46 13.93
N LEU A 366 4.95 18.52 13.90
CA LEU A 366 5.88 18.39 12.78
C LEU A 366 5.18 18.08 11.44
N LEU A 367 4.10 17.29 11.48
CA LEU A 367 3.33 16.91 10.28
C LEU A 367 2.44 18.03 9.73
N SER A 368 2.18 19.11 10.47
CA SER A 368 1.41 20.26 9.98
C SER A 368 2.28 21.40 9.43
N LEU A 369 3.60 21.17 9.30
CA LEU A 369 4.57 22.15 8.85
C LEU A 369 4.91 21.97 7.36
N THR A 370 5.26 23.08 6.69
CA THR A 370 5.81 23.04 5.33
C THR A 370 7.20 22.42 5.31
N ARG A 371 7.65 21.89 4.16
CA ARG A 371 8.99 21.26 4.01
C ARG A 371 10.13 22.16 4.52
N ARG A 372 10.07 23.48 4.30
CA ARG A 372 11.08 24.44 4.80
C ARG A 372 11.10 24.53 6.33
N ALA A 373 9.92 24.57 6.96
CA ALA A 373 9.81 24.58 8.42
C ALA A 373 10.20 23.24 9.05
N GLN A 374 9.88 22.11 8.41
CA GLN A 374 10.36 20.78 8.81
C GLN A 374 11.90 20.69 8.72
N LYS A 375 12.50 21.09 7.58
CA LYS A 375 13.96 21.15 7.38
C LYS A 375 14.66 21.98 8.47
N HIS A 376 14.07 23.11 8.87
CA HIS A 376 14.62 23.92 9.95
C HIS A 376 14.47 23.25 11.33
N ARG A 377 13.28 22.71 11.65
CA ARG A 377 12.99 22.03 12.93
C ARG A 377 13.79 20.75 13.15
N LEU A 378 14.17 20.06 12.07
CA LEU A 378 14.98 18.83 12.09
C LEU A 378 16.44 19.07 11.72
N ARG A 379 16.90 20.34 11.61
CA ARG A 379 18.28 20.64 11.15
C ARG A 379 19.33 19.90 11.96
N GLU A 380 19.21 19.94 13.28
CA GLU A 380 20.20 19.36 14.19
C GLU A 380 20.25 17.83 14.09
N LEU A 381 19.08 17.17 14.21
CA LEU A 381 18.97 15.72 14.02
C LEU A 381 19.46 15.28 12.63
N LYS A 382 19.22 16.07 11.58
CA LYS A 382 19.75 15.79 10.24
C LYS A 382 21.27 15.86 10.19
N MET A 383 21.91 16.77 10.92
CA MET A 383 23.38 16.80 11.01
C MET A 383 23.93 15.60 11.77
N GLN A 384 23.27 15.20 12.85
CA GLN A 384 23.65 14.01 13.63
C GLN A 384 23.52 12.71 12.82
N VAL A 385 22.40 12.51 12.11
CA VAL A 385 22.20 11.33 11.24
C VAL A 385 23.19 11.31 10.08
N LYS A 386 23.55 12.47 9.52
CA LYS A 386 24.64 12.56 8.54
C LYS A 386 25.98 12.13 9.13
N ALA A 387 26.39 12.74 10.25
CA ALA A 387 27.66 12.41 10.90
C ALA A 387 27.74 10.96 11.41
N PHE A 388 26.60 10.29 11.62
CA PHE A 388 26.53 8.85 11.86
C PHE A 388 26.73 8.06 10.56
N ALA A 389 25.94 8.35 9.52
CA ALA A 389 26.04 7.67 8.23
C ALA A 389 27.45 7.80 7.60
N ASP A 390 28.06 8.98 7.69
CA ASP A 390 29.41 9.28 7.19
C ASP A 390 30.51 8.49 7.94
N LYS A 391 30.22 7.96 9.15
CA LYS A 391 31.18 7.19 9.98
C LYS A 391 31.00 5.67 9.86
N GLU A 392 29.76 5.19 9.90
CA GLU A 392 29.45 3.76 9.99
C GLU A 392 29.00 3.15 8.64
N GLU A 393 28.41 3.97 7.75
CA GLU A 393 27.61 3.49 6.59
C GLU A 393 28.04 4.16 5.27
N GLY A 394 29.29 4.62 5.19
CA GLY A 394 29.88 5.25 3.99
C GLY A 394 29.15 6.50 3.48
N GLY A 395 28.29 7.11 4.29
CA GLY A 395 27.47 8.27 3.92
C GLY A 395 26.07 7.96 3.37
N ASP A 396 25.59 6.70 3.37
CA ASP A 396 24.22 6.39 2.91
C ASP A 396 23.13 6.79 3.92
N VAL A 397 22.88 8.10 3.96
CA VAL A 397 21.79 8.71 4.73
C VAL A 397 20.41 8.18 4.33
N LYS A 398 20.22 7.69 3.08
CA LYS A 398 18.91 7.22 2.60
C LYS A 398 18.56 5.90 3.28
N SER A 399 19.45 4.91 3.21
CA SER A 399 19.24 3.60 3.82
C SER A 399 19.16 3.71 5.35
N VAL A 400 20.04 4.49 5.99
CA VAL A 400 19.96 4.78 7.43
C VAL A 400 18.60 5.37 7.83
N CYS A 401 18.10 6.39 7.12
CA CYS A 401 16.80 7.00 7.44
C CYS A 401 15.62 6.04 7.24
N LEU A 402 15.68 5.18 6.22
CA LEU A 402 14.66 4.18 5.94
C LEU A 402 14.63 3.11 7.02
N THR A 403 15.79 2.55 7.39
CA THR A 403 15.94 1.55 8.46
C THR A 403 15.49 2.11 9.81
N LEU A 404 15.86 3.35 10.16
CA LEU A 404 15.37 4.01 11.37
C LEU A 404 13.83 4.13 11.40
N PHE A 405 13.20 4.40 10.25
CA PHE A 405 11.74 4.50 10.18
C PHE A 405 11.06 3.12 10.25
N LEU A 406 11.62 2.09 9.60
CA LEU A 406 11.18 0.70 9.74
C LEU A 406 11.23 0.22 11.20
N LEU A 407 12.36 0.42 11.88
CA LEU A 407 12.52 0.06 13.29
C LEU A 407 11.53 0.82 14.18
N ALA A 408 11.26 2.11 13.89
CA ALA A 408 10.27 2.89 14.62
C ALA A 408 8.82 2.40 14.39
N LEU A 409 8.47 1.92 13.19
CA LEU A 409 7.17 1.30 12.90
C LEU A 409 7.03 -0.05 13.60
N ARG A 410 8.07 -0.90 13.56
CA ARG A 410 8.10 -2.19 14.27
C ARG A 410 8.00 -2.00 15.78
N ALA A 411 8.72 -1.04 16.37
CA ALA A 411 8.63 -0.71 17.79
C ALA A 411 7.25 -0.15 18.22
N ARG A 412 6.42 0.29 17.26
CA ARG A 412 5.02 0.68 17.48
C ARG A 412 4.01 -0.45 17.21
N ASN A 413 4.49 -1.64 16.83
CA ASN A 413 3.71 -2.78 16.36
C ASN A 413 2.91 -2.49 15.07
N GLU A 414 3.35 -1.53 14.24
CA GLU A 414 2.73 -1.18 12.96
C GLU A 414 3.27 -2.03 11.80
N HIS A 415 3.37 -3.36 12.00
CA HIS A 415 4.03 -4.30 11.08
C HIS A 415 3.61 -4.14 9.61
N ARG A 416 2.30 -4.12 9.33
CA ARG A 416 1.75 -3.92 7.98
C ARG A 416 2.31 -2.69 7.24
N GLN A 417 2.62 -1.60 7.96
CA GLN A 417 3.22 -0.39 7.36
C GLN A 417 4.74 -0.53 7.18
N ALA A 418 5.41 -1.30 8.05
CA ALA A 418 6.82 -1.64 7.86
C ALA A 418 7.00 -2.55 6.64
N ASP A 419 6.12 -3.54 6.46
CA ASP A 419 6.13 -4.46 5.31
C ASP A 419 5.83 -3.70 3.99
N GLU A 420 4.85 -2.77 4.00
CA GLU A 420 4.60 -1.85 2.87
C GLU A 420 5.82 -0.98 2.53
N LEU A 421 6.55 -0.51 3.54
CA LEU A 421 7.76 0.30 3.37
C LEU A 421 8.94 -0.53 2.85
N GLU A 422 9.13 -1.77 3.33
CA GLU A 422 10.13 -2.71 2.82
C GLU A 422 9.88 -3.10 1.37
N ALA A 423 8.62 -3.34 0.99
CA ALA A 423 8.25 -3.56 -0.40
C ALA A 423 8.65 -2.36 -1.28
N ILE A 424 8.42 -1.12 -0.83
CA ILE A 424 8.87 0.09 -1.55
C ILE A 424 10.40 0.18 -1.61
N MET A 425 11.12 -0.18 -0.55
CA MET A 425 12.59 -0.18 -0.52
C MET A 425 13.18 -1.19 -1.50
N GLN A 426 12.55 -2.36 -1.66
CA GLN A 426 12.93 -3.41 -2.61
C GLN A 426 12.41 -3.17 -4.05
N GLY A 427 11.80 -2.02 -4.33
CA GLY A 427 11.23 -1.72 -5.65
C GLY A 427 9.93 -2.47 -5.98
N ARG A 428 9.36 -3.21 -5.02
CA ARG A 428 8.10 -3.96 -5.08
C ARG A 428 6.88 -3.15 -4.62
N GLY A 429 6.95 -1.82 -4.76
CA GLY A 429 5.86 -0.90 -4.36
C GLY A 429 4.68 -0.93 -5.33
N SER A 430 3.72 -0.01 -5.14
CA SER A 430 2.60 0.19 -6.10
C SER A 430 3.01 0.75 -7.47
N ASP A 431 4.27 1.16 -7.59
CA ASP A 431 4.81 1.87 -8.73
C ASP A 431 5.64 0.85 -9.54
N LEU A 432 5.20 0.52 -10.74
CA LEU A 432 5.81 -0.52 -11.56
C LEU A 432 7.21 -0.10 -12.03
N PRO A 433 8.21 -1.00 -12.07
CA PRO A 433 9.51 -0.71 -12.66
C PRO A 433 9.41 -0.27 -14.14
N PRO A 434 10.35 0.54 -14.65
CA PRO A 434 10.37 0.97 -16.04
C PRO A 434 10.39 -0.19 -17.04
N ALA A 435 11.13 -1.27 -16.75
CA ALA A 435 11.19 -2.47 -17.59
C ALA A 435 9.83 -3.18 -17.70
N VAL A 436 9.12 -3.35 -16.58
CA VAL A 436 7.75 -3.92 -16.58
C VAL A 436 6.79 -3.04 -17.38
N CYS A 437 6.91 -1.71 -17.26
CA CYS A 437 6.12 -0.77 -18.07
C CYS A 437 6.44 -0.85 -19.58
N LEU A 438 7.71 -1.09 -19.93
CA LEU A 438 8.16 -1.28 -21.31
C LEU A 438 7.61 -2.59 -21.89
N ALA A 439 7.73 -3.70 -21.16
CA ALA A 439 7.17 -5.01 -21.54
C ALA A 439 5.65 -4.94 -21.75
N ILE A 440 4.90 -4.32 -20.83
CA ILE A 440 3.45 -4.08 -21.02
C ILE A 440 3.20 -3.28 -22.30
N ARG A 441 3.92 -2.17 -22.51
CA ARG A 441 3.72 -1.31 -23.69
C ARG A 441 3.95 -2.08 -25.00
N VAL A 442 5.07 -2.81 -25.10
CA VAL A 442 5.48 -3.51 -26.32
C VAL A 442 4.56 -4.70 -26.60
N ASN A 443 4.35 -5.58 -25.60
CA ASN A 443 3.61 -6.83 -25.77
C ASN A 443 2.09 -6.61 -25.94
N THR A 444 1.55 -5.44 -25.59
CA THR A 444 0.17 -5.06 -25.90
C THR A 444 0.07 -4.05 -27.05
N PHE A 445 1.12 -3.92 -27.89
CA PHE A 445 1.17 -3.09 -29.09
C PHE A 445 0.78 -1.60 -28.88
N LEU A 446 1.05 -1.04 -27.70
CA LEU A 446 0.71 0.34 -27.38
C LEU A 446 1.73 1.32 -27.96
N SER A 447 1.27 2.17 -28.88
CA SER A 447 2.08 3.31 -29.34
C SER A 447 2.48 4.22 -28.16
N CYS A 448 3.61 4.91 -28.29
CA CYS A 448 4.07 5.90 -27.30
C CYS A 448 2.97 6.90 -26.92
N SER A 449 2.16 7.32 -27.89
CA SER A 449 1.06 8.26 -27.70
C SER A 449 -0.12 7.68 -26.93
N GLN A 450 -0.52 6.42 -27.20
CA GLN A 450 -1.57 5.72 -26.43
C GLN A 450 -1.10 5.46 -25.00
N TYR A 451 0.13 4.94 -24.83
CA TYR A 451 0.73 4.72 -23.52
C TYR A 451 0.83 6.02 -22.71
N HIS A 452 1.25 7.13 -23.32
CA HIS A 452 1.32 8.43 -22.62
C HIS A 452 -0.06 8.94 -22.19
N LYS A 453 -1.10 8.77 -23.02
CA LYS A 453 -2.49 9.08 -22.64
C LYS A 453 -2.93 8.22 -21.44
N MET A 454 -2.69 6.92 -21.47
CA MET A 454 -2.99 6.00 -20.37
C MET A 454 -2.28 6.41 -19.06
N TYR A 455 -0.95 6.57 -19.10
CA TYR A 455 -0.13 7.04 -17.98
C TYR A 455 -0.67 8.35 -17.38
N ARG A 456 -0.97 9.35 -18.22
CA ARG A 456 -1.45 10.66 -17.77
C ARG A 456 -2.82 10.55 -17.08
N THR A 457 -3.74 9.77 -17.65
CA THR A 457 -5.09 9.58 -17.09
C THR A 457 -5.05 8.82 -15.76
N VAL A 458 -4.32 7.71 -15.68
CA VAL A 458 -4.18 6.92 -14.44
C VAL A 458 -3.54 7.75 -13.33
N LYS A 459 -2.49 8.52 -13.65
CA LYS A 459 -1.80 9.40 -12.68
C LYS A 459 -2.69 10.56 -12.21
N ALA A 460 -3.53 11.12 -13.08
CA ALA A 460 -4.46 12.18 -12.73
C ALA A 460 -5.62 11.69 -11.83
N ILE A 461 -6.15 10.49 -12.08
CA ILE A 461 -7.27 9.91 -11.31
C ILE A 461 -6.82 9.38 -9.94
N THR A 462 -5.70 8.64 -9.90
CA THR A 462 -5.23 7.99 -8.66
C THR A 462 -4.37 8.91 -7.78
N GLY A 463 -3.82 9.98 -8.33
CA GLY A 463 -2.81 10.81 -7.67
C GLY A 463 -1.46 10.12 -7.43
N ARG A 464 -1.25 8.90 -7.95
CA ARG A 464 -0.03 8.08 -7.79
C ARG A 464 0.62 7.79 -9.14
N GLN A 465 1.92 7.50 -9.14
CA GLN A 465 2.67 7.17 -10.36
C GLN A 465 2.84 5.66 -10.52
N ILE A 466 1.74 4.96 -10.84
CA ILE A 466 1.74 3.51 -11.05
C ILE A 466 2.60 3.14 -12.28
N PHE A 467 2.33 3.78 -13.41
CA PHE A 467 3.11 3.62 -14.65
C PHE A 467 4.24 4.65 -14.72
N GLN A 468 5.34 4.30 -15.40
CA GLN A 468 6.48 5.19 -15.56
C GLN A 468 6.39 6.09 -16.81
N PRO A 469 6.94 7.30 -16.79
CA PRO A 469 6.93 8.20 -17.95
C PRO A 469 7.82 7.70 -19.09
N LEU A 470 7.51 8.10 -20.34
CA LEU A 470 8.21 7.63 -21.54
C LEU A 470 9.75 7.79 -21.51
N HIS A 471 10.30 8.82 -20.87
CA HIS A 471 11.75 8.97 -20.77
C HIS A 471 12.41 7.89 -19.91
N ALA A 472 11.71 7.35 -18.91
CA ALA A 472 12.20 6.23 -18.11
C ALA A 472 12.15 4.92 -18.92
N LEU A 473 11.11 4.72 -19.74
CA LEU A 473 11.01 3.58 -20.65
C LEU A 473 12.15 3.61 -21.68
N ARG A 474 12.40 4.74 -22.34
CA ARG A 474 13.53 4.89 -23.31
C ARG A 474 14.90 4.65 -22.67
N ASN A 475 15.07 4.97 -21.39
CA ASN A 475 16.33 4.68 -20.70
C ASN A 475 16.48 3.20 -20.35
N ALA A 476 15.38 2.50 -20.04
CA ALA A 476 15.39 1.05 -19.82
C ALA A 476 15.55 0.27 -21.13
N GLU A 477 14.95 0.74 -22.22
CA GLU A 477 15.02 0.18 -23.58
C GLU A 477 16.47 0.07 -24.08
N LYS A 478 17.36 1.00 -23.70
CA LYS A 478 18.79 0.95 -24.05
C LYS A 478 19.52 -0.32 -23.63
N ILE A 479 19.09 -0.96 -22.54
CA ILE A 479 19.73 -2.18 -22.03
C ILE A 479 19.45 -3.37 -22.98
N LEU A 480 18.30 -3.37 -23.65
CA LEU A 480 17.82 -4.45 -24.50
C LEU A 480 18.19 -4.27 -25.99
N LEU A 481 18.89 -3.18 -26.34
CA LEU A 481 19.28 -2.88 -27.71
C LEU A 481 20.75 -3.24 -27.95
N PRO A 482 21.11 -3.69 -29.17
CA PRO A 482 22.50 -3.85 -29.58
C PRO A 482 23.32 -2.59 -29.35
N GLY A 483 24.57 -2.76 -28.92
CA GLY A 483 25.47 -1.66 -28.54
C GLY A 483 25.54 -1.35 -27.03
N TYR A 484 24.86 -2.11 -26.17
CA TYR A 484 24.89 -1.89 -24.70
C TYR A 484 25.96 -2.69 -23.95
N HIS A 485 26.08 -3.99 -24.26
CA HIS A 485 26.95 -4.91 -23.52
C HIS A 485 28.38 -4.95 -24.10
N PRO A 486 29.42 -5.03 -23.25
CA PRO A 486 30.78 -5.27 -23.70
C PRO A 486 30.99 -6.74 -24.10
N PHE A 487 31.83 -6.99 -25.09
CA PHE A 487 32.19 -8.33 -25.56
C PHE A 487 33.52 -8.31 -26.30
N GLU A 488 34.16 -9.47 -26.47
CA GLU A 488 35.41 -9.62 -27.21
C GLU A 488 35.35 -10.86 -28.11
N TRP A 489 36.03 -10.84 -29.26
CA TRP A 489 36.18 -11.99 -30.15
C TRP A 489 37.63 -12.47 -30.17
N GLN A 490 37.83 -13.77 -29.99
CA GLN A 490 39.15 -14.40 -29.98
C GLN A 490 39.20 -15.57 -30.99
N PRO A 491 40.01 -15.48 -32.06
CA PRO A 491 40.77 -14.31 -32.52
C PRO A 491 39.87 -13.15 -32.99
N PRO A 492 40.38 -11.90 -33.04
CA PRO A 492 39.61 -10.76 -33.57
C PRO A 492 39.05 -11.01 -34.97
N LEU A 493 37.80 -10.60 -35.18
CA LEU A 493 37.10 -10.79 -36.45
C LEU A 493 37.77 -10.01 -37.60
N LYS A 494 37.97 -10.69 -38.75
CA LYS A 494 38.49 -10.06 -39.97
C LYS A 494 37.47 -9.06 -40.51
N ASN A 495 37.93 -7.86 -40.86
CA ASN A 495 37.14 -6.78 -41.46
C ASN A 495 35.94 -6.27 -40.62
N VAL A 496 35.84 -6.64 -39.35
CA VAL A 496 34.81 -6.13 -38.42
C VAL A 496 35.48 -5.25 -37.36
N SER A 497 34.88 -4.10 -37.04
CA SER A 497 35.38 -3.19 -36.01
C SER A 497 35.24 -3.80 -34.62
N SER A 498 36.28 -3.69 -33.79
CA SER A 498 36.28 -4.13 -32.39
C SER A 498 35.41 -3.27 -31.45
N ASN A 499 34.86 -2.16 -31.94
CA ASN A 499 34.01 -1.30 -31.12
C ASN A 499 32.68 -2.00 -30.78
N THR A 500 32.30 -2.03 -29.50
CA THR A 500 31.11 -2.75 -29.00
C THR A 500 29.87 -1.86 -28.86
N ASP A 501 29.98 -0.52 -28.96
CA ASP A 501 28.87 0.42 -28.72
C ASP A 501 27.96 0.69 -29.94
N VAL A 502 28.11 -0.12 -31.00
CA VAL A 502 27.44 0.06 -32.29
C VAL A 502 25.99 -0.42 -32.23
N GLY A 503 25.05 0.52 -32.30
CA GLY A 503 23.61 0.27 -32.40
C GLY A 503 23.09 0.15 -33.84
N ILE A 504 21.99 0.87 -34.15
CA ILE A 504 21.42 0.92 -35.50
C ILE A 504 22.37 1.69 -36.43
N ILE A 505 22.78 1.05 -37.53
CA ILE A 505 23.62 1.62 -38.57
C ILE A 505 22.88 1.71 -39.91
N ASP A 506 23.45 2.50 -40.83
CA ASP A 506 22.93 2.63 -42.18
C ASP A 506 23.26 1.39 -43.01
N GLY A 507 22.24 0.78 -43.64
CA GLY A 507 22.40 -0.48 -44.38
C GLY A 507 23.31 -0.32 -45.60
N LEU A 508 23.30 0.87 -46.21
CA LEU A 508 24.18 1.26 -47.32
C LEU A 508 25.68 1.07 -47.02
N SER A 509 26.06 1.03 -45.74
CA SER A 509 27.41 0.67 -45.28
C SER A 509 28.57 1.48 -45.92
N GLY A 510 28.28 2.70 -46.41
CA GLY A 510 29.25 3.59 -47.06
C GLY A 510 29.26 3.57 -48.60
N LEU A 511 28.28 2.91 -49.24
CA LEU A 511 28.08 2.97 -50.69
C LEU A 511 28.01 4.43 -51.17
N SER A 512 28.71 4.76 -52.26
CA SER A 512 28.78 6.12 -52.76
C SER A 512 27.46 6.53 -53.43
N SER A 513 26.95 7.71 -53.05
CA SER A 513 25.74 8.31 -53.62
C SER A 513 26.11 9.44 -54.58
N SER A 514 27.15 9.27 -55.40
CA SER A 514 27.48 10.23 -56.46
C SER A 514 26.50 10.09 -57.62
N VAL A 515 26.29 11.16 -58.38
CA VAL A 515 25.49 11.14 -59.61
C VAL A 515 26.21 10.37 -60.74
N ASP A 516 27.54 10.24 -60.64
CA ASP A 516 28.37 9.50 -61.60
C ASP A 516 28.41 7.99 -61.33
N ASP A 517 27.96 7.55 -60.14
CA ASP A 517 27.97 6.15 -59.70
C ASP A 517 26.62 5.47 -59.99
N TYR A 518 26.49 4.17 -59.68
CA TYR A 518 25.22 3.45 -59.78
C TYR A 518 24.18 4.05 -58.83
N PRO A 519 22.93 4.32 -59.27
CA PRO A 519 21.92 4.98 -58.45
C PRO A 519 21.50 4.12 -57.24
N VAL A 520 21.53 4.72 -56.05
CA VAL A 520 21.20 4.05 -54.79
C VAL A 520 19.74 4.32 -54.42
N ASP A 521 18.82 3.67 -55.13
CA ASP A 521 17.36 3.81 -54.98
C ASP A 521 16.79 2.92 -53.85
N THR A 522 17.54 2.80 -52.74
CA THR A 522 17.16 2.01 -51.57
C THR A 522 17.38 2.76 -50.26
N ILE A 523 16.57 2.43 -49.26
CA ILE A 523 16.75 2.87 -47.87
C ILE A 523 16.81 1.62 -46.99
N ALA A 524 17.95 1.43 -46.31
CA ALA A 524 18.20 0.27 -45.47
C ALA A 524 18.69 0.64 -44.07
N LYS A 525 18.29 -0.12 -43.04
CA LYS A 525 18.83 -0.04 -41.68
C LYS A 525 19.10 -1.43 -41.15
N ARG A 526 20.25 -1.59 -40.49
CA ARG A 526 20.67 -2.86 -39.90
C ARG A 526 21.30 -2.68 -38.54
N PHE A 527 21.44 -3.76 -37.80
CA PHE A 527 22.45 -3.88 -36.76
C PHE A 527 23.71 -4.53 -37.33
N ARG A 528 24.84 -4.39 -36.63
CA ARG A 528 26.02 -5.24 -36.85
C ARG A 528 25.73 -6.63 -36.28
N TYR A 529 26.08 -7.69 -36.99
CA TYR A 529 25.57 -9.03 -36.71
C TYR A 529 26.06 -9.57 -35.36
N ASP A 530 27.35 -9.41 -35.06
CA ASP A 530 27.94 -9.75 -33.76
C ASP A 530 27.26 -9.02 -32.58
N ALA A 531 27.04 -7.70 -32.70
CA ALA A 531 26.38 -6.91 -31.66
C ALA A 531 24.92 -7.33 -31.44
N ALA A 532 24.22 -7.74 -32.51
CA ALA A 532 22.86 -8.27 -32.43
C ALA A 532 22.82 -9.67 -31.78
N LEU A 533 23.78 -10.54 -32.07
CA LEU A 533 23.91 -11.86 -31.44
C LEU A 533 24.23 -11.74 -29.94
N VAL A 534 25.14 -10.83 -29.56
CA VAL A 534 25.45 -10.54 -28.15
C VAL A 534 24.20 -10.05 -27.42
N SER A 535 23.48 -9.07 -28.00
CA SER A 535 22.24 -8.55 -27.41
C SER A 535 21.17 -9.65 -27.27
N ALA A 536 21.10 -10.59 -28.21
CA ALA A 536 20.17 -11.72 -28.15
C ALA A 536 20.58 -12.79 -27.12
N LEU A 537 21.87 -13.02 -26.89
CA LEU A 537 22.35 -13.94 -25.84
C LEU A 537 22.15 -13.36 -24.43
N MET A 538 22.38 -12.06 -24.23
CA MET A 538 22.14 -11.39 -22.95
C MET A 538 20.66 -11.31 -22.58
N ASP A 539 19.77 -11.12 -23.57
CA ASP A 539 18.31 -11.19 -23.40
C ASP A 539 17.82 -12.57 -22.91
N MET A 540 18.61 -13.63 -23.18
CA MET A 540 18.33 -15.02 -22.84
C MET A 540 19.22 -15.55 -21.70
N GLU A 541 19.87 -14.67 -20.94
CA GLU A 541 20.81 -15.03 -19.87
C GLU A 541 20.18 -15.93 -18.80
N GLU A 542 18.98 -15.58 -18.32
CA GLU A 542 18.26 -16.36 -17.32
C GLU A 542 17.85 -17.74 -17.84
N ASP A 543 17.41 -17.84 -19.11
CA ASP A 543 17.04 -19.12 -19.74
C ASP A 543 18.26 -20.04 -19.89
N ILE A 544 19.44 -19.49 -20.18
CA ILE A 544 20.69 -20.25 -20.30
C ILE A 544 21.14 -20.75 -18.91
N LEU A 545 21.06 -19.90 -17.89
CA LEU A 545 21.41 -20.27 -16.51
C LEU A 545 20.42 -21.29 -15.91
N GLU A 546 19.10 -21.09 -16.12
CA GLU A 546 18.09 -22.06 -15.71
C GLU A 546 18.23 -23.38 -16.48
N GLY A 547 18.54 -23.30 -17.77
CA GLY A 547 18.88 -24.44 -18.61
C GLY A 547 20.03 -25.26 -18.05
N MET A 548 21.13 -24.63 -17.63
CA MET A 548 22.27 -25.31 -16.99
C MET A 548 21.85 -26.00 -15.68
N ARG A 549 21.16 -25.29 -14.78
CA ARG A 549 20.66 -25.86 -13.52
C ARG A 549 19.69 -27.03 -13.75
N SER A 550 18.90 -27.00 -14.82
CA SER A 550 17.97 -28.09 -15.18
C SER A 550 18.67 -29.38 -15.65
N GLN A 551 19.94 -29.28 -16.03
CA GLN A 551 20.79 -30.40 -16.47
C GLN A 551 21.83 -30.81 -15.41
N ASP A 552 21.63 -30.40 -14.15
CA ASP A 552 22.58 -30.59 -13.03
C ASP A 552 24.01 -30.07 -13.34
N LEU A 553 24.12 -29.01 -14.15
CA LEU A 553 25.37 -28.33 -14.47
C LEU A 553 25.60 -27.12 -13.57
N ASP A 554 26.86 -26.88 -13.21
CA ASP A 554 27.28 -25.77 -12.38
C ASP A 554 27.16 -24.40 -13.09
N ASP A 555 26.52 -23.43 -12.44
CA ASP A 555 26.38 -22.04 -12.94
C ASP A 555 27.74 -21.39 -13.29
N TYR A 556 28.84 -21.82 -12.68
CA TYR A 556 30.17 -21.25 -12.93
C TYR A 556 30.89 -21.79 -14.17
N LEU A 557 30.29 -22.73 -14.93
CA LEU A 557 30.87 -23.20 -16.19
C LEU A 557 30.94 -22.08 -17.24
N ASN A 558 32.10 -22.00 -17.91
CA ASN A 558 32.43 -20.96 -18.88
C ASN A 558 32.39 -21.41 -20.35
N GLY A 559 32.32 -22.72 -20.63
CA GLY A 559 32.11 -23.24 -21.99
C GLY A 559 33.22 -24.17 -22.49
N PRO A 560 33.38 -24.35 -23.81
CA PRO A 560 32.71 -23.60 -24.88
C PRO A 560 31.24 -24.00 -25.08
N PHE A 561 30.37 -23.00 -25.23
CA PHE A 561 28.99 -23.15 -25.68
C PHE A 561 28.93 -23.13 -27.21
N THR A 562 28.06 -23.95 -27.79
CA THR A 562 27.75 -23.98 -29.23
C THR A 562 26.32 -23.51 -29.42
N VAL A 563 26.16 -22.39 -30.13
CA VAL A 563 24.90 -21.72 -30.45
C VAL A 563 24.52 -22.03 -31.90
N VAL A 564 23.35 -22.61 -32.13
CA VAL A 564 22.81 -22.86 -33.47
C VAL A 564 21.83 -21.75 -33.81
N VAL A 565 22.12 -21.00 -34.87
CA VAL A 565 21.32 -19.85 -35.33
C VAL A 565 20.65 -20.21 -36.65
N LYS A 566 19.32 -20.13 -36.69
CA LYS A 566 18.53 -20.16 -37.94
C LYS A 566 18.54 -18.76 -38.53
N GLU A 567 18.87 -18.67 -39.81
CA GLU A 567 18.82 -17.42 -40.59
C GLU A 567 17.63 -17.47 -41.54
N SER A 568 17.04 -16.31 -41.82
CA SER A 568 15.87 -16.21 -42.69
C SER A 568 15.85 -14.85 -43.41
N CYS A 569 15.55 -14.87 -44.70
CA CYS A 569 15.37 -13.67 -45.51
C CYS A 569 14.16 -13.85 -46.43
N ASP A 570 13.37 -12.80 -46.54
CA ASP A 570 12.02 -12.85 -47.10
C ASP A 570 11.69 -11.50 -47.74
N GLY A 571 11.13 -11.53 -48.96
CA GLY A 571 10.67 -10.37 -49.71
C GLY A 571 9.18 -10.11 -49.51
N MET A 572 8.82 -8.84 -49.37
CA MET A 572 7.44 -8.38 -49.17
C MET A 572 7.04 -7.44 -50.30
N GLY A 573 5.95 -7.78 -51.00
CA GLY A 573 5.27 -6.88 -51.93
C GLY A 573 4.32 -5.89 -51.25
N ASP A 574 3.74 -5.01 -52.05
CA ASP A 574 2.68 -4.05 -51.68
C ASP A 574 3.04 -3.11 -50.50
N VAL A 575 4.31 -2.76 -50.35
CA VAL A 575 4.81 -1.85 -49.31
C VAL A 575 4.80 -0.41 -49.83
N SER A 576 3.63 0.24 -49.73
CA SER A 576 3.41 1.56 -50.36
C SER A 576 4.47 2.62 -50.01
N GLU A 577 4.97 3.30 -51.03
CA GLU A 577 5.91 4.41 -50.89
C GLU A 577 5.27 5.57 -50.09
N LYS A 578 6.10 6.40 -49.44
CA LYS A 578 5.65 7.59 -48.72
C LYS A 578 6.13 8.85 -49.40
N HIS A 579 5.23 9.80 -49.61
CA HIS A 579 5.63 11.18 -49.92
C HIS A 579 6.61 11.71 -48.87
N GLY A 580 7.71 12.29 -49.34
CA GLY A 580 8.75 12.86 -48.50
C GLY A 580 9.94 13.34 -49.34
N SER A 581 11.01 13.75 -48.67
CA SER A 581 12.32 13.94 -49.28
C SER A 581 13.12 12.63 -49.21
N GLY A 582 13.58 12.13 -50.35
CA GLY A 582 14.39 10.92 -50.45
C GLY A 582 14.69 10.58 -51.92
N PRO A 583 15.44 9.49 -52.19
CA PRO A 583 15.42 8.85 -53.50
C PRO A 583 14.01 8.34 -53.82
N ALA A 584 13.75 7.97 -55.08
CA ALA A 584 12.61 7.12 -55.40
C ALA A 584 12.89 5.72 -54.85
N VAL A 585 11.89 5.05 -54.30
CA VAL A 585 12.09 3.75 -53.61
C VAL A 585 11.04 2.74 -54.07
N PRO A 586 11.39 1.48 -54.37
CA PRO A 586 10.42 0.48 -54.78
C PRO A 586 9.37 0.20 -53.70
N GLU A 587 8.14 -0.14 -54.12
CA GLU A 587 7.04 -0.55 -53.21
C GLU A 587 7.19 -2.00 -52.70
N LYS A 588 8.43 -2.40 -52.44
CA LYS A 588 8.85 -3.72 -51.96
C LYS A 588 9.84 -3.56 -50.81
N ALA A 589 9.85 -4.53 -49.90
CA ALA A 589 10.78 -4.54 -48.78
C ALA A 589 11.37 -5.94 -48.58
N VAL A 590 12.68 -6.02 -48.31
CA VAL A 590 13.36 -7.26 -47.94
C VAL A 590 13.74 -7.21 -46.46
N ARG A 591 13.51 -8.32 -45.74
CA ARG A 591 13.80 -8.42 -44.31
C ARG A 591 14.72 -9.61 -44.03
N PHE A 592 15.92 -9.33 -43.54
CA PHE A 592 16.83 -10.35 -43.03
C PHE A 592 16.70 -10.45 -41.51
N SER A 593 16.51 -11.66 -40.99
CA SER A 593 16.26 -11.96 -39.57
C SER A 593 16.96 -13.24 -39.13
N PHE A 594 17.11 -13.42 -37.82
CA PHE A 594 17.66 -14.65 -37.24
C PHE A 594 16.90 -15.12 -36.00
N THR A 595 17.13 -16.38 -35.62
CA THR A 595 16.57 -17.01 -34.42
C THR A 595 17.60 -17.92 -33.78
N ILE A 596 17.82 -17.78 -32.47
CA ILE A 596 18.63 -18.72 -31.70
C ILE A 596 17.79 -19.98 -31.48
N MET A 597 18.14 -21.07 -32.16
CA MET A 597 17.37 -22.31 -32.16
C MET A 597 17.71 -23.20 -30.96
N LYS A 598 19.00 -23.26 -30.62
CA LYS A 598 19.54 -24.18 -29.62
C LYS A 598 20.88 -23.67 -29.09
N ILE A 599 21.11 -23.85 -27.80
CA ILE A 599 22.42 -23.68 -27.16
C ILE A 599 22.79 -24.99 -26.47
N SER A 600 24.01 -25.46 -26.67
CA SER A 600 24.56 -26.66 -26.02
C SER A 600 25.98 -26.44 -25.53
N ILE A 601 26.35 -27.05 -24.42
CA ILE A 601 27.71 -27.01 -23.86
C ILE A 601 28.37 -28.38 -24.02
N ALA A 602 29.67 -28.39 -24.32
CA ALA A 602 30.46 -29.61 -24.32
C ALA A 602 30.80 -29.99 -22.86
N HIS A 603 30.35 -31.15 -22.40
CA HIS A 603 30.66 -31.68 -21.06
C HIS A 603 31.24 -33.09 -21.19
N GLY A 604 32.57 -33.20 -21.02
CA GLY A 604 33.30 -34.44 -21.29
C GLY A 604 33.21 -34.84 -22.76
N ALA A 605 32.65 -36.00 -23.04
CA ALA A 605 32.52 -36.56 -24.40
C ALA A 605 31.14 -36.31 -25.06
N GLN A 606 30.22 -35.58 -24.41
CA GLN A 606 28.86 -35.36 -24.89
C GLN A 606 28.49 -33.87 -24.89
N ASN A 607 27.67 -33.46 -25.87
CA ASN A 607 27.11 -32.11 -25.95
C ASN A 607 25.74 -32.06 -25.26
N VAL A 608 25.70 -31.48 -24.07
CA VAL A 608 24.46 -31.31 -23.28
C VAL A 608 23.68 -30.12 -23.82
N LYS A 609 22.36 -30.27 -24.01
CA LYS A 609 21.48 -29.19 -24.46
C LYS A 609 21.12 -28.31 -23.26
N VAL A 610 21.44 -27.01 -23.34
CA VAL A 610 21.14 -26.02 -22.29
C VAL A 610 19.85 -25.29 -22.61
N PHE A 611 19.69 -24.84 -23.85
CA PHE A 611 18.49 -24.16 -24.35
C PHE A 611 18.05 -24.76 -25.69
N GLU A 612 16.75 -24.81 -25.93
CA GLU A 612 16.14 -25.17 -27.21
C GLU A 612 14.84 -24.38 -27.37
N GLU A 613 14.68 -23.68 -28.50
CA GLU A 613 13.51 -22.83 -28.75
C GLU A 613 12.24 -23.69 -28.89
N ALA A 614 11.29 -23.49 -27.98
CA ALA A 614 10.07 -24.28 -27.90
C ALA A 614 9.07 -23.99 -29.04
N LYS A 615 9.15 -22.81 -29.67
CA LYS A 615 8.26 -22.37 -30.76
C LYS A 615 9.05 -21.68 -31.89
N PRO A 616 9.91 -22.42 -32.63
CA PRO A 616 10.90 -21.86 -33.56
C PRO A 616 10.34 -21.19 -34.83
N ASN A 617 9.01 -21.17 -34.98
CA ASN A 617 8.30 -20.48 -36.06
C ASN A 617 7.36 -19.39 -35.51
N SER A 618 7.51 -18.97 -34.24
CA SER A 618 6.80 -17.81 -33.70
C SER A 618 7.46 -16.51 -34.14
N GLU A 619 6.63 -15.49 -34.37
CA GLU A 619 7.01 -14.10 -34.53
C GLU A 619 7.80 -13.54 -33.34
N LEU A 620 7.67 -14.13 -32.14
CA LEU A 620 8.31 -13.65 -30.91
C LEU A 620 9.82 -13.93 -30.86
N CYS A 621 10.30 -15.03 -31.46
CA CYS A 621 11.71 -15.43 -31.46
C CYS A 621 12.46 -14.99 -32.73
N CYS A 622 11.74 -14.48 -33.74
CA CYS A 622 12.33 -13.99 -34.99
C CYS A 622 12.89 -12.58 -34.82
N LYS A 623 14.18 -12.46 -34.51
CA LYS A 623 14.85 -11.18 -34.23
C LYS A 623 15.30 -10.53 -35.57
N PRO A 624 14.79 -9.34 -35.92
CA PRO A 624 15.14 -8.67 -37.18
C PRO A 624 16.55 -8.09 -37.13
N LEU A 625 17.32 -8.26 -38.21
CA LEU A 625 18.72 -7.83 -38.31
C LEU A 625 18.93 -6.72 -39.35
N CYS A 626 18.29 -6.83 -40.51
CA CYS A 626 18.32 -5.81 -41.56
C CYS A 626 16.95 -5.66 -42.22
N LEU A 627 16.53 -4.42 -42.42
CA LEU A 627 15.32 -4.03 -43.13
C LEU A 627 15.75 -3.10 -44.27
N MET A 628 15.37 -3.42 -45.50
CA MET A 628 15.61 -2.58 -46.67
C MET A 628 14.35 -2.43 -47.51
N LEU A 629 14.22 -1.31 -48.20
CA LEU A 629 13.23 -1.11 -49.25
C LEU A 629 13.92 -1.37 -50.59
N ALA A 630 13.71 -2.57 -51.14
CA ALA A 630 14.35 -3.10 -52.34
C ALA A 630 13.45 -4.18 -52.95
N ASP A 631 13.62 -4.46 -54.25
CA ASP A 631 13.11 -5.69 -54.85
C ASP A 631 14.06 -6.83 -54.50
N GLU A 632 13.52 -7.99 -54.13
CA GLU A 632 14.34 -9.21 -54.00
C GLU A 632 14.94 -9.66 -55.33
N SER A 633 14.33 -9.22 -56.44
CA SER A 633 14.72 -9.54 -57.82
C SER A 633 15.75 -8.58 -58.42
N ASP A 634 16.19 -7.59 -57.63
CA ASP A 634 17.29 -6.66 -57.95
C ASP A 634 18.56 -7.16 -57.23
N HIS A 635 19.33 -7.96 -57.95
CA HIS A 635 20.48 -8.67 -57.38
C HIS A 635 21.61 -7.71 -56.99
N GLU A 636 21.82 -6.65 -57.76
CA GLU A 636 22.80 -5.60 -57.50
C GLU A 636 22.52 -4.89 -56.17
N THR A 637 21.29 -4.40 -55.95
CA THR A 637 20.91 -3.76 -54.69
C THR A 637 20.91 -4.77 -53.53
N LEU A 638 20.37 -5.97 -53.73
CA LEU A 638 20.28 -7.00 -52.69
C LEU A 638 21.68 -7.41 -52.19
N THR A 639 22.62 -7.67 -53.10
CA THR A 639 23.99 -8.07 -52.74
C THR A 639 24.79 -6.91 -52.14
N ALA A 640 24.61 -5.67 -52.62
CA ALA A 640 25.26 -4.49 -52.04
C ALA A 640 24.88 -4.30 -50.55
N ILE A 641 23.60 -4.50 -50.19
CA ILE A 641 23.12 -4.31 -48.81
C ILE A 641 23.37 -5.53 -47.92
N LEU A 642 23.27 -6.76 -48.43
CA LEU A 642 23.47 -7.98 -47.62
C LEU A 642 24.93 -8.42 -47.49
N SER A 643 25.82 -8.11 -48.44
CA SER A 643 27.22 -8.57 -48.41
C SER A 643 28.00 -8.21 -47.12
N PRO A 644 27.79 -7.06 -46.43
CA PRO A 644 28.43 -6.81 -45.15
C PRO A 644 28.00 -7.79 -44.05
N LEU A 645 26.73 -8.22 -44.02
CA LEU A 645 26.24 -9.21 -43.06
C LEU A 645 26.83 -10.59 -43.34
N ILE A 646 26.98 -10.96 -44.62
CA ILE A 646 27.63 -12.23 -45.00
C ILE A 646 29.12 -12.18 -44.63
N ALA A 647 29.82 -11.07 -44.85
CA ALA A 647 31.22 -10.91 -44.44
C ALA A 647 31.39 -11.00 -42.91
N GLU A 648 30.53 -10.32 -42.14
CA GLU A 648 30.48 -10.42 -40.67
C GLU A 648 30.24 -11.87 -40.21
N ARG A 649 29.28 -12.57 -40.82
CA ARG A 649 28.93 -13.97 -40.56
C ARG A 649 30.08 -14.95 -40.84
N GLU A 650 30.72 -14.85 -42.01
CA GLU A 650 31.83 -15.75 -42.35
C GLU A 650 33.05 -15.53 -41.44
N ALA A 651 33.31 -14.30 -41.00
CA ALA A 651 34.34 -14.04 -40.00
C ALA A 651 34.01 -14.74 -38.67
N MET A 652 32.76 -14.60 -38.17
CA MET A 652 32.31 -15.18 -36.90
C MET A 652 32.38 -16.71 -36.84
N LYS A 653 32.23 -17.43 -37.97
CA LYS A 653 32.38 -18.91 -38.00
C LYS A 653 33.76 -19.41 -37.56
N SER A 654 34.79 -18.56 -37.66
CA SER A 654 36.19 -18.91 -37.39
C SER A 654 36.73 -18.39 -36.06
N SER A 655 35.86 -17.85 -35.20
CA SER A 655 36.23 -17.19 -33.94
C SER A 655 35.29 -17.58 -32.79
N GLU A 656 35.73 -17.32 -31.57
CA GLU A 656 35.01 -17.57 -30.33
C GLU A 656 34.65 -16.23 -29.66
N LEU A 657 33.39 -16.08 -29.27
CA LEU A 657 32.88 -14.89 -28.58
C LEU A 657 33.07 -15.06 -27.07
N MET A 658 33.73 -14.08 -26.44
CA MET A 658 33.87 -13.95 -25.00
C MET A 658 32.86 -12.91 -24.49
N LEU A 659 31.96 -13.34 -23.60
CA LEU A 659 30.84 -12.54 -23.10
C LEU A 659 30.64 -12.74 -21.60
N GLU A 660 30.51 -11.65 -20.84
CA GLU A 660 30.26 -11.72 -19.39
C GLU A 660 28.76 -11.94 -19.12
N MET A 661 28.44 -13.04 -18.43
CA MET A 661 27.09 -13.42 -18.03
C MET A 661 27.12 -13.97 -16.60
N GLY A 662 26.23 -13.52 -15.73
CA GLY A 662 26.20 -13.92 -14.32
C GLY A 662 27.46 -13.53 -13.53
N GLY A 663 28.20 -12.52 -14.00
CA GLY A 663 29.49 -12.11 -13.46
C GLY A 663 30.67 -13.03 -13.85
N ILE A 664 30.48 -13.90 -14.83
CA ILE A 664 31.49 -14.86 -15.31
C ILE A 664 31.67 -14.68 -16.82
N LEU A 665 32.93 -14.62 -17.28
CA LEU A 665 33.26 -14.58 -18.70
C LEU A 665 33.07 -15.98 -19.31
N ARG A 666 32.14 -16.11 -20.26
CA ARG A 666 31.79 -17.35 -20.97
C ARG A 666 32.16 -17.28 -22.46
N THR A 667 32.40 -18.43 -23.06
CA THR A 667 32.89 -18.59 -24.44
C THR A 667 31.84 -19.24 -25.34
N PHE A 668 31.52 -18.62 -26.47
CA PHE A 668 30.48 -19.06 -27.41
C PHE A 668 31.03 -19.26 -28.84
N LYS A 669 30.55 -20.32 -29.51
CA LYS A 669 30.80 -20.63 -30.92
C LYS A 669 29.47 -20.68 -31.67
N PHE A 670 29.45 -20.23 -32.92
CA PHE A 670 28.21 -20.09 -33.69
C PHE A 670 28.16 -21.05 -34.89
N ILE A 671 27.01 -21.69 -35.09
CA ILE A 671 26.68 -22.47 -36.27
C ILE A 671 25.47 -21.82 -36.94
N PHE A 672 25.72 -21.14 -38.06
CA PHE A 672 24.71 -20.47 -38.87
C PHE A 672 24.05 -21.46 -39.83
N ARG A 673 22.71 -21.45 -39.90
CA ARG A 673 21.89 -22.30 -40.77
C ARG A 673 20.83 -21.46 -41.47
N GLY A 674 21.11 -21.09 -42.72
CA GLY A 674 20.15 -20.44 -43.61
C GLY A 674 19.12 -21.44 -44.14
N THR A 675 18.01 -21.59 -43.41
CA THR A 675 16.92 -22.52 -43.77
C THR A 675 15.54 -21.83 -43.82
N GLY A 676 15.50 -20.51 -43.72
CA GLY A 676 14.27 -19.71 -43.83
C GLY A 676 14.31 -18.79 -45.05
N TYR A 677 14.62 -19.39 -46.20
CA TYR A 677 14.52 -18.78 -47.53
C TYR A 677 13.51 -19.60 -48.33
N ASP A 678 12.78 -18.98 -49.25
CA ASP A 678 11.91 -19.70 -50.18
C ASP A 678 12.73 -20.25 -51.37
N GLU A 679 12.11 -21.08 -52.22
CA GLU A 679 12.83 -21.68 -53.36
C GLU A 679 13.32 -20.62 -54.36
N LYS A 680 12.56 -19.52 -54.54
CA LYS A 680 12.94 -18.43 -55.44
C LYS A 680 14.24 -17.80 -54.97
N LEU A 681 14.30 -17.33 -53.73
CA LEU A 681 15.46 -16.65 -53.18
C LEU A 681 16.66 -17.60 -53.04
N VAL A 682 16.46 -18.88 -52.71
CA VAL A 682 17.55 -19.88 -52.73
C VAL A 682 18.16 -19.99 -54.12
N ARG A 683 17.35 -20.12 -55.17
CA ARG A 683 17.86 -20.23 -56.55
C ARG A 683 18.60 -18.97 -56.97
N GLU A 684 18.04 -17.80 -56.68
CA GLU A 684 18.61 -16.50 -57.04
C GLU A 684 19.93 -16.19 -56.32
N VAL A 685 20.07 -16.55 -55.04
CA VAL A 685 21.28 -16.30 -54.25
C VAL A 685 22.37 -17.36 -54.48
N GLU A 686 22.00 -18.62 -54.73
CA GLU A 686 22.96 -19.71 -55.03
C GLU A 686 23.32 -19.79 -56.53
N GLY A 687 22.81 -18.88 -57.38
CA GLY A 687 23.15 -18.80 -58.81
C GLY A 687 22.54 -19.92 -59.67
N LEU A 688 21.43 -20.52 -59.24
CA LEU A 688 20.68 -21.52 -60.00
C LEU A 688 19.68 -20.84 -60.95
N GLU A 689 19.32 -21.53 -62.03
CA GLU A 689 18.19 -21.10 -62.87
C GLU A 689 16.89 -20.99 -62.05
N ALA A 690 16.02 -20.04 -62.39
CA ALA A 690 14.72 -19.82 -61.75
C ALA A 690 13.82 -21.07 -61.79
N SER A 691 12.76 -21.12 -60.95
CA SER A 691 11.88 -22.29 -60.73
C SER A 691 11.21 -22.90 -61.99
N GLY A 692 11.23 -22.20 -63.12
CA GLY A 692 10.83 -22.72 -64.43
C GLY A 692 11.84 -23.68 -65.10
N SER A 693 13.04 -23.83 -64.54
CA SER A 693 14.17 -24.60 -65.11
C SER A 693 13.85 -26.07 -65.43
N VAL A 694 14.68 -26.66 -66.28
CA VAL A 694 14.79 -28.12 -66.43
C VAL A 694 15.38 -28.76 -65.18
N TYR A 695 16.27 -28.09 -64.43
CA TYR A 695 16.83 -28.56 -63.16
C TYR A 695 15.92 -28.16 -61.99
N ILE A 696 15.10 -29.12 -61.53
CA ILE A 696 14.00 -28.83 -60.61
C ILE A 696 14.37 -28.86 -59.13
N CYS A 697 15.50 -29.45 -58.77
CA CYS A 697 15.93 -29.58 -57.37
C CYS A 697 17.08 -28.61 -57.06
N THR A 698 17.10 -28.09 -55.84
CA THR A 698 18.21 -27.28 -55.29
C THR A 698 19.24 -28.14 -54.52
N LEU A 699 19.00 -29.45 -54.42
CA LEU A 699 19.79 -30.40 -53.61
C LEU A 699 20.37 -31.57 -54.42
N CYS A 700 19.97 -31.74 -55.68
CA CYS A 700 20.48 -32.77 -56.59
C CYS A 700 20.31 -32.36 -58.05
N ASP A 701 21.02 -33.04 -58.95
CA ASP A 701 21.14 -32.64 -60.36
C ASP A 701 19.99 -33.16 -61.26
N ALA A 702 18.93 -33.71 -60.67
CA ALA A 702 17.87 -34.38 -61.41
C ALA A 702 17.08 -33.41 -62.31
N THR A 703 16.97 -33.74 -63.59
CA THR A 703 16.14 -32.99 -64.53
C THR A 703 14.64 -33.27 -64.30
N ARG A 704 13.79 -32.36 -64.78
CA ARG A 704 12.32 -32.47 -64.74
C ARG A 704 11.82 -33.78 -65.35
N LEU A 705 12.47 -34.26 -66.42
CA LEU A 705 12.12 -35.51 -67.08
C LEU A 705 12.54 -36.72 -66.24
N GLU A 706 13.80 -36.79 -65.80
CA GLU A 706 14.31 -37.90 -64.99
C GLU A 706 13.57 -38.02 -63.66
N ALA A 707 13.33 -36.89 -62.99
CA ALA A 707 12.56 -36.85 -61.75
C ALA A 707 11.11 -37.33 -61.96
N SER A 708 10.47 -37.01 -63.10
CA SER A 708 9.13 -37.51 -63.43
C SER A 708 9.08 -39.03 -63.68
N GLN A 709 10.21 -39.64 -64.04
CA GLN A 709 10.33 -41.08 -64.32
C GLN A 709 10.75 -41.87 -63.07
N ASN A 710 11.69 -41.36 -62.29
CA ASN A 710 12.23 -42.05 -61.10
C ASN A 710 11.40 -41.80 -59.83
N LEU A 711 10.89 -40.57 -59.65
CA LEU A 711 10.04 -40.10 -58.54
C LEU A 711 10.62 -40.14 -57.10
N VAL A 712 11.47 -41.12 -56.75
CA VAL A 712 11.95 -41.38 -55.37
C VAL A 712 13.45 -41.65 -55.32
#